data_AF-A0A838YI30-F1
#
_entry.id   AF-A0A838YI30-F1
#
_cell.length_a   1.000
_cell.length_b   1.000
_cell.length_c   1.000
_cell.angle_alpha   90.00
_cell.angle_beta   90.00
_cell.angle_gamma   90.00
#
_symmetry.space_group_name_H-M   'P 1'
#
loop_
_entity.id
_entity.type
_entity.pdbx_description
1 polymer ?
#
loop_
_entity_poly.entity_id
_entity_poly.type
_entity_poly.pdbx_seq_one_letter_code
_entity_poly.pdbx_strand_id
1 'polypeptide(L)'
;MKTYVALLSAISTAIACTLLVAKDSTKEQSNESKLLSNTRQLTFAGKRSGEGYYSSDGTKMIFQSEREPENPFYQIYLMDLETGDTNRVSPGIGKTTCAWIHPDGKKVMFSSSHSDPDAKAKQADEIEERKSRRIRKYSWDYDENYEIWETTTDGSNPVNLTNCKGYDAEGSYSPDGNWIAFASNRHAYAEKLSNAEKERFEIDKSYFMEIYIMKSDGSKLRRLTNTPGYDGGPFFSPDGNKICWRRFSEKGDTAEIITLDIRSGEETQLTSIGALSWAPYFHPSGEYLIFATNKHGFGNFELYLVDAEGKKDPVRVTSTEGFDGLPTFRPDGKILSWTSNRTTEKKSQIFVANWDHQSALSSLKESQDRKTKEKIASTDPSINAKDIKQHISYLASEELQGRLTGTEGERLATKYVADYFKKIGLEPGGDQGTFFQSFDFTAGIDLGENNSISISGKNNNFDFKINDEWRPLSFTKTGDFKKSEIVFAGYGLEIPESKGENGEKLELYSSYFHLDVKDKWVMVFRYMPEDLTEAQRRRFSRYSHPRYKTMIARQKGAKGIIIVSGPNAKVKSQLVPLGSDASMSDSGMACISITDKTAQEILTIAGIEESLGELQNSLDKGKMRSGILLKGVHINAELSIIQEKRKGRNVMGVIPAKDPHSPAVIIGAHVDHLGPEIGSGSRASGKEESTIHYGADDNASGTAGLLEIAEYLADQKSKGKLPIKRSVIFAAWSGEELGLLGSAHYVRQNAKMFFGDEDAKLDKLFAAALNMDMIGRFENKLVLQGVGSSSSWPAEIEKRNAPIGLPITTQSDSYLATDATSFYLRGVPILNAFTGAHDDYHTPLDTIDKINFEGAAKVTKFMALMTRGLVTSPDRPDYVAMARPDEKGTRGGMRTYLGTIPDYSQGDVVGVKLSGVTKGAPADKAGVKGGDIIVSLSGKELKNIYDYTYVLGALKVDEETEIKVKRKGKVISLKIVPSSRD
;
A
#
# COMPACT_ATOMS: atom_id res chain seq x y z
N MET A 1 -14.91 -45.87 -45.57
CA MET A 1 -15.94 -44.82 -45.37
C MET A 1 -15.99 -44.32 -43.91
N LYS A 2 -14.84 -44.10 -43.27
CA LYS A 2 -14.69 -43.43 -41.97
C LYS A 2 -13.52 -42.42 -41.93
N THR A 3 -12.91 -42.15 -43.08
CA THR A 3 -11.78 -41.22 -43.25
C THR A 3 -12.16 -39.96 -44.05
N TYR A 4 -13.39 -39.87 -44.55
CA TYR A 4 -13.88 -38.73 -45.33
C TYR A 4 -14.66 -37.68 -44.50
N VAL A 5 -15.04 -37.98 -43.25
CA VAL A 5 -15.78 -37.04 -42.38
C VAL A 5 -14.84 -36.17 -41.53
N ALA A 6 -13.60 -36.64 -41.26
CA ALA A 6 -12.61 -35.87 -40.51
C ALA A 6 -11.96 -34.74 -41.33
N LEU A 7 -11.85 -34.89 -42.65
CA LEU A 7 -11.20 -33.89 -43.51
C LEU A 7 -12.10 -32.68 -43.82
N LEU A 8 -13.43 -32.87 -43.83
CA LEU A 8 -14.38 -31.78 -44.11
C LEU A 8 -14.64 -30.87 -42.90
N SER A 9 -14.52 -31.37 -41.66
CA SER A 9 -14.68 -30.51 -40.48
C SER A 9 -13.46 -29.60 -40.21
N ALA A 10 -12.26 -30.06 -40.57
CA ALA A 10 -11.01 -29.31 -40.43
C ALA A 10 -10.87 -28.19 -41.48
N ILE A 11 -11.43 -28.38 -42.68
CA ILE A 11 -11.41 -27.35 -43.74
C ILE A 11 -12.45 -26.24 -43.45
N SER A 12 -13.59 -26.56 -42.84
CA SER A 12 -14.57 -25.53 -42.43
C SER A 12 -14.12 -24.69 -41.23
N THR A 13 -13.33 -25.24 -40.29
CA THR A 13 -12.74 -24.45 -39.19
C THR A 13 -11.53 -23.63 -39.66
N ALA A 14 -10.74 -24.11 -40.61
CA ALA A 14 -9.63 -23.35 -41.18
C ALA A 14 -10.14 -22.15 -42.01
N ILE A 15 -11.25 -22.30 -42.75
CA ILE A 15 -11.87 -21.21 -43.53
C ILE A 15 -12.61 -20.22 -42.62
N ALA A 16 -13.23 -20.67 -41.53
CA ALA A 16 -13.82 -19.76 -40.53
C ALA A 16 -12.75 -18.98 -39.73
N CYS A 17 -11.61 -19.59 -39.40
CA CYS A 17 -10.49 -18.88 -38.77
C CYS A 17 -9.75 -17.93 -39.74
N THR A 18 -9.68 -18.22 -41.05
CA THR A 18 -9.13 -17.27 -42.01
C THR A 18 -10.10 -16.13 -42.36
N LEU A 19 -11.42 -16.33 -42.24
CA LEU A 19 -12.41 -15.26 -42.42
C LEU A 19 -12.70 -14.43 -41.17
N LEU A 20 -12.39 -14.92 -39.96
CA LEU A 20 -12.42 -14.12 -38.73
C LEU A 20 -11.11 -13.34 -38.50
N VAL A 21 -9.97 -13.82 -38.99
CA VAL A 21 -8.71 -13.05 -39.00
C VAL A 21 -8.68 -12.02 -40.14
N ALA A 22 -9.49 -12.18 -41.19
CA ALA A 22 -9.59 -11.21 -42.28
C ALA A 22 -10.67 -10.12 -42.08
N LYS A 23 -11.33 -10.06 -40.91
CA LYS A 23 -12.33 -9.02 -40.60
C LYS A 23 -11.83 -7.89 -39.70
N ASP A 24 -10.70 -8.07 -39.02
CA ASP A 24 -10.01 -6.99 -38.27
C ASP A 24 -8.96 -6.23 -39.12
N SER A 25 -8.76 -6.62 -40.38
CA SER A 25 -7.91 -5.91 -41.34
C SER A 25 -8.71 -5.01 -42.29
N THR A 26 -9.86 -4.52 -41.83
CA THR A 26 -10.47 -3.33 -42.44
C THR A 26 -9.60 -2.13 -42.08
N LYS A 27 -8.54 -1.94 -42.89
CA LYS A 27 -7.72 -0.74 -43.04
C LYS A 27 -8.17 0.39 -42.11
N GLU A 28 -7.58 0.49 -40.92
CA GLU A 28 -7.21 1.80 -40.41
C GLU A 28 -6.41 2.42 -41.57
N GLN A 29 -7.03 3.35 -42.28
CA GLN A 29 -6.32 4.16 -43.24
C GLN A 29 -5.20 4.81 -42.43
N SER A 30 -3.96 4.35 -42.63
CA SER A 30 -2.84 4.76 -41.77
C SER A 30 -2.84 6.27 -41.64
N ASN A 31 -3.00 6.74 -40.39
CA ASN A 31 -2.94 8.16 -40.05
C ASN A 31 -1.67 8.81 -40.62
N GLU A 32 -0.61 8.03 -40.87
CA GLU A 32 0.62 8.48 -41.50
C GLU A 32 0.36 9.19 -42.83
N SER A 33 -0.49 8.63 -43.71
CA SER A 33 -0.82 9.26 -45.01
C SER A 33 -1.73 10.48 -44.89
N LYS A 34 -2.46 10.61 -43.77
CA LYS A 34 -3.32 11.76 -43.46
C LYS A 34 -2.51 12.93 -42.88
N LEU A 35 -1.48 12.62 -42.07
CA LEU A 35 -0.70 13.59 -41.33
C LEU A 35 0.61 13.98 -42.03
N LEU A 36 1.19 13.06 -42.82
CA LEU A 36 2.47 13.22 -43.50
C LEU A 36 2.29 13.12 -45.02
N SER A 37 2.88 14.07 -45.74
CA SER A 37 3.02 14.00 -47.20
C SER A 37 4.43 14.39 -47.64
N ASN A 38 4.83 13.94 -48.83
CA ASN A 38 6.17 14.19 -49.38
C ASN A 38 7.33 13.75 -48.46
N THR A 39 7.16 12.64 -47.76
CA THR A 39 8.21 12.05 -46.92
C THR A 39 9.46 11.74 -47.73
N ARG A 40 10.60 12.30 -47.31
CA ARG A 40 11.91 12.09 -47.94
C ARG A 40 13.04 12.05 -46.93
N GLN A 41 14.10 11.32 -47.26
CA GLN A 41 15.35 11.32 -46.50
C GLN A 41 16.11 12.64 -46.72
N LEU A 42 16.63 13.22 -45.64
CA LEU A 42 17.41 14.46 -45.66
C LEU A 42 18.92 14.18 -45.66
N THR A 43 19.38 13.22 -44.86
CA THR A 43 20.82 12.97 -44.65
C THR A 43 21.30 11.67 -45.31
N PHE A 44 22.45 11.72 -46.01
CA PHE A 44 23.03 10.56 -46.72
C PHE A 44 24.52 10.31 -46.44
N ALA A 45 25.30 11.34 -46.09
CA ALA A 45 26.77 11.26 -46.04
C ALA A 45 27.34 10.44 -44.86
N GLY A 46 26.67 10.44 -43.71
CA GLY A 46 27.12 9.74 -42.50
C GLY A 46 26.61 8.31 -42.41
N LYS A 47 27.34 7.44 -41.70
CA LYS A 47 26.90 6.07 -41.38
C LYS A 47 25.54 6.08 -40.70
N ARG A 48 25.33 7.02 -39.80
CA ARG A 48 24.06 7.28 -39.13
C ARG A 48 23.97 8.76 -38.75
N SER A 49 22.77 9.30 -38.80
CA SER A 49 22.46 10.68 -38.41
C SER A 49 21.11 10.71 -37.70
N GLY A 50 20.92 11.66 -36.79
CA GLY A 50 19.66 11.82 -36.06
C GLY A 50 19.63 13.12 -35.29
N GLU A 51 18.58 13.28 -34.46
CA GLU A 51 18.46 14.38 -33.50
C GLU A 51 18.64 15.77 -34.15
N GLY A 52 17.76 16.08 -35.12
CA GLY A 52 17.82 17.33 -35.86
C GLY A 52 16.90 18.41 -35.29
N TYR A 53 17.44 19.60 -35.01
CA TYR A 53 16.69 20.76 -34.51
C TYR A 53 16.84 21.95 -35.44
N TYR A 54 15.74 22.66 -35.67
CA TYR A 54 15.69 23.83 -36.56
C TYR A 54 16.15 25.12 -35.84
N SER A 55 16.72 26.05 -36.59
CA SER A 55 16.88 27.45 -36.14
C SER A 55 15.51 28.12 -35.97
N SER A 56 15.45 29.20 -35.18
CA SER A 56 14.21 29.96 -34.91
C SER A 56 13.53 30.51 -36.16
N ASP A 57 14.28 30.81 -37.21
CA ASP A 57 13.81 31.23 -38.53
C ASP A 57 13.53 30.07 -39.50
N GLY A 58 13.87 28.82 -39.10
CA GLY A 58 13.66 27.61 -39.88
C GLY A 58 14.59 27.44 -41.09
N THR A 59 15.63 28.27 -41.23
CA THR A 59 16.57 28.24 -42.38
C THR A 59 17.71 27.24 -42.20
N LYS A 60 18.02 26.84 -40.96
CA LYS A 60 19.12 25.92 -40.63
C LYS A 60 18.64 24.74 -39.80
N MET A 61 19.40 23.64 -39.83
CA MET A 61 19.23 22.49 -38.96
C MET A 61 20.56 22.11 -38.32
N ILE A 62 20.58 22.01 -36.99
CA ILE A 62 21.69 21.40 -36.24
C ILE A 62 21.36 19.95 -35.96
N PHE A 63 22.33 19.05 -36.10
CA PHE A 63 22.09 17.62 -35.93
C PHE A 63 23.38 16.84 -35.65
N GLN A 64 23.23 15.62 -35.15
CA GLN A 64 24.36 14.72 -34.91
C GLN A 64 24.54 13.72 -36.05
N SER A 65 25.80 13.47 -36.44
CA SER A 65 26.14 12.56 -37.53
C SER A 65 27.48 11.87 -37.29
N GLU A 66 27.54 10.56 -37.52
CA GLU A 66 28.78 9.79 -37.57
C GLU A 66 29.27 9.73 -39.01
N ARG A 67 30.11 10.70 -39.41
CA ARG A 67 30.57 10.85 -40.80
C ARG A 67 32.08 10.99 -40.99
N GLU A 68 32.84 11.30 -39.94
CA GLU A 68 34.29 11.44 -40.05
C GLU A 68 34.98 10.08 -39.92
N PRO A 69 35.88 9.69 -40.83
CA PRO A 69 36.65 8.45 -40.72
C PRO A 69 37.53 8.38 -39.46
N GLU A 70 38.07 9.52 -39.03
CA GLU A 70 38.99 9.67 -37.90
C GLU A 70 38.30 9.77 -36.53
N ASN A 71 36.96 9.85 -36.49
CA ASN A 71 36.20 9.92 -35.23
C ASN A 71 35.04 8.90 -35.24
N PRO A 72 35.06 7.88 -34.36
CA PRO A 72 34.04 6.85 -34.33
C PRO A 72 32.73 7.30 -33.65
N PHE A 73 32.68 8.50 -33.08
CA PHE A 73 31.54 9.03 -32.33
C PHE A 73 30.74 10.04 -33.14
N TYR A 74 29.51 10.29 -32.71
CA TYR A 74 28.69 11.38 -33.25
C TYR A 74 29.41 12.72 -33.07
N GLN A 75 29.39 13.53 -34.13
CA GLN A 75 29.79 14.92 -34.13
C GLN A 75 28.59 15.79 -34.54
N ILE A 76 28.61 17.05 -34.11
CA ILE A 76 27.53 18.03 -34.37
C ILE A 76 27.84 18.83 -35.62
N TYR A 77 26.83 18.92 -36.49
CA TYR A 77 26.86 19.64 -37.76
C TYR A 77 25.72 20.63 -37.84
N LEU A 78 25.98 21.76 -38.49
CA LEU A 78 24.99 22.77 -38.86
C LEU A 78 24.82 22.73 -40.39
N MET A 79 23.59 22.55 -40.84
CA MET A 79 23.20 22.54 -42.25
C MET A 79 22.34 23.76 -42.56
N ASP A 80 22.71 24.48 -43.62
CA ASP A 80 21.82 25.45 -44.27
C ASP A 80 20.82 24.70 -45.15
N LEU A 81 19.52 24.92 -44.93
CA LEU A 81 18.46 24.19 -45.63
C LEU A 81 18.14 24.80 -47.01
N GLU A 82 18.62 26.01 -47.28
CA GLU A 82 18.50 26.65 -48.59
C GLU A 82 19.63 26.20 -49.53
N THR A 83 20.88 26.27 -49.08
CA THR A 83 22.05 25.91 -49.92
C THR A 83 22.44 24.44 -49.81
N GLY A 84 22.12 23.78 -48.70
CA GLY A 84 22.60 22.43 -48.36
C GLY A 84 24.01 22.42 -47.77
N ASP A 85 24.67 23.57 -47.64
CA ASP A 85 26.01 23.67 -47.06
C ASP A 85 25.98 23.16 -45.62
N THR A 86 26.94 22.31 -45.28
CA THR A 86 27.01 21.68 -43.97
C THR A 86 28.43 21.82 -43.41
N ASN A 87 28.55 22.37 -42.21
CA ASN A 87 29.83 22.48 -41.49
C ASN A 87 29.76 21.81 -40.11
N ARG A 88 30.89 21.28 -39.65
CA ARG A 88 31.03 20.78 -38.28
C ARG A 88 31.15 21.97 -37.33
N VAL A 89 30.41 21.95 -36.23
CA VAL A 89 30.47 22.98 -35.16
C VAL A 89 31.07 22.45 -33.87
N SER A 90 31.21 21.14 -33.77
CA SER A 90 31.87 20.44 -32.67
C SER A 90 33.38 20.30 -32.90
N PRO A 91 34.18 20.06 -31.83
CA PRO A 91 35.64 20.04 -31.92
C PRO A 91 36.24 18.92 -32.79
N GLY A 92 35.49 17.87 -33.10
CA GLY A 92 36.02 16.67 -33.79
C GLY A 92 36.70 15.67 -32.85
N ILE A 93 36.74 15.96 -31.55
CA ILE A 93 37.36 15.12 -30.51
C ILE A 93 36.28 14.79 -29.45
N GLY A 94 36.39 13.62 -28.83
CA GLY A 94 35.45 13.17 -27.81
C GLY A 94 34.06 12.84 -28.38
N LYS A 95 33.13 12.55 -27.47
CA LYS A 95 31.73 12.27 -27.81
C LYS A 95 30.94 13.57 -27.83
N THR A 96 29.90 13.64 -28.65
CA THR A 96 28.97 14.77 -28.67
C THR A 96 27.53 14.31 -28.86
N THR A 97 26.58 15.09 -28.33
CA THR A 97 25.14 14.84 -28.45
C THR A 97 24.33 16.09 -28.09
N CYS A 98 23.00 16.05 -28.29
CA CYS A 98 22.05 17.04 -27.80
C CYS A 98 22.43 18.48 -28.13
N ALA A 99 22.44 18.77 -29.43
CA ALA A 99 22.79 20.09 -29.93
C ALA A 99 21.56 20.99 -30.11
N TRP A 100 21.76 22.30 -30.04
CA TRP A 100 20.70 23.29 -30.21
C TRP A 100 21.25 24.59 -30.83
N ILE A 101 20.42 25.32 -31.57
CA ILE A 101 20.77 26.63 -32.14
C ILE A 101 20.16 27.70 -31.23
N HIS A 102 20.97 28.62 -30.70
CA HIS A 102 20.46 29.72 -29.89
C HIS A 102 19.46 30.57 -30.71
N PRO A 103 18.35 31.08 -30.12
CA PRO A 103 17.30 31.77 -30.87
C PRO A 103 17.74 33.00 -31.68
N ASP A 104 18.88 33.61 -31.33
CA ASP A 104 19.48 34.72 -32.10
C ASP A 104 20.21 34.27 -33.39
N GLY A 105 20.37 32.96 -33.60
CA GLY A 105 21.00 32.36 -34.76
C GLY A 105 22.53 32.49 -34.83
N LYS A 106 23.19 33.03 -33.80
CA LYS A 106 24.63 33.33 -33.81
C LYS A 106 25.48 32.28 -33.10
N LYS A 107 24.85 31.49 -32.23
CA LYS A 107 25.52 30.51 -31.39
C LYS A 107 24.83 29.16 -31.45
N VAL A 108 25.58 28.13 -31.12
CA VAL A 108 25.09 26.76 -30.98
C VAL A 108 25.58 26.18 -29.67
N MET A 109 24.74 25.35 -29.07
CA MET A 109 25.05 24.59 -27.86
C MET A 109 25.10 23.10 -28.21
N PHE A 110 25.97 22.34 -27.54
CA PHE A 110 25.98 20.88 -27.59
C PHE A 110 26.67 20.32 -26.35
N SER A 111 26.41 19.06 -26.05
CA SER A 111 27.07 18.38 -24.93
C SER A 111 28.27 17.60 -25.44
N SER A 112 29.41 17.64 -24.74
CA SER A 112 30.63 17.01 -25.22
C SER A 112 31.58 16.59 -24.11
N SER A 113 32.31 15.49 -24.35
CA SER A 113 33.40 14.99 -23.50
C SER A 113 34.80 15.35 -24.00
N HIS A 114 34.94 16.32 -24.91
CA HIS A 114 36.24 16.67 -25.49
C HIS A 114 37.25 17.29 -24.51
N SER A 115 36.79 17.77 -23.36
CA SER A 115 37.64 18.26 -22.26
C SER A 115 38.29 17.15 -21.44
N ASP A 116 37.84 15.90 -21.62
CA ASP A 116 38.45 14.73 -20.99
C ASP A 116 39.91 14.58 -21.48
N PRO A 117 40.91 14.56 -20.58
CA PRO A 117 42.30 14.32 -20.93
C PRO A 117 42.52 13.05 -21.75
N ASP A 118 41.67 12.03 -21.55
CA ASP A 118 41.73 10.73 -22.22
C ASP A 118 40.85 10.65 -23.48
N ALA A 119 40.19 11.74 -23.90
CA ALA A 119 39.25 11.73 -25.03
C ALA A 119 39.84 11.13 -26.31
N LYS A 120 41.08 11.50 -26.65
CA LYS A 120 41.79 10.99 -27.84
C LYS A 120 42.18 9.51 -27.70
N ALA A 121 42.55 9.08 -26.50
CA ALA A 121 42.86 7.68 -26.23
C ALA A 121 41.60 6.82 -26.37
N LYS A 122 40.48 7.24 -25.74
CA LYS A 122 39.17 6.60 -25.88
C LYS A 122 38.69 6.51 -27.33
N GLN A 123 38.94 7.54 -28.14
CA GLN A 123 38.65 7.51 -29.58
C GLN A 123 39.48 6.48 -30.33
N ALA A 124 40.80 6.41 -30.06
CA ALA A 124 41.68 5.42 -30.67
C ALA A 124 41.26 3.99 -30.29
N ASP A 125 40.95 3.76 -29.02
CA ASP A 125 40.50 2.47 -28.49
C ASP A 125 39.20 2.01 -29.17
N GLU A 126 38.22 2.91 -29.33
CA GLU A 126 36.96 2.59 -30.03
C GLU A 126 37.18 2.25 -31.51
N ILE A 127 38.11 2.93 -32.19
CA ILE A 127 38.48 2.61 -33.59
C ILE A 127 39.07 1.20 -33.67
N GLU A 128 39.99 0.85 -32.76
CA GLU A 128 40.60 -0.49 -32.70
C GLU A 128 39.57 -1.56 -32.30
N GLU A 129 38.69 -1.28 -31.33
CA GLU A 129 37.64 -2.21 -30.90
C GLU A 129 36.69 -2.52 -32.07
N ARG A 130 36.29 -1.51 -32.87
CA ARG A 130 35.44 -1.72 -34.05
C ARG A 130 36.09 -2.55 -35.15
N LYS A 131 37.43 -2.56 -35.26
CA LYS A 131 38.15 -3.46 -36.18
C LYS A 131 38.03 -4.93 -35.76
N SER A 132 37.87 -5.21 -34.47
CA SER A 132 37.81 -6.57 -33.91
C SER A 132 36.52 -7.36 -34.22
N ARG A 133 35.51 -6.74 -34.86
CA ARG A 133 34.20 -7.33 -35.23
C ARG A 133 33.38 -7.97 -34.10
N ARG A 134 33.68 -7.70 -32.82
CA ARG A 134 32.79 -8.11 -31.72
C ARG A 134 31.52 -7.26 -31.77
N ILE A 135 30.38 -7.88 -32.02
CA ILE A 135 29.07 -7.21 -32.00
C ILE A 135 28.70 -6.95 -30.54
N ARG A 136 28.76 -5.68 -30.10
CA ARG A 136 28.14 -5.24 -28.84
C ARG A 136 26.69 -4.82 -29.09
N LYS A 137 25.82 -5.13 -28.13
CA LYS A 137 24.50 -4.51 -28.04
C LYS A 137 24.72 -3.04 -27.68
N TYR A 138 24.11 -2.12 -28.42
CA TYR A 138 24.22 -0.68 -28.17
C TYR A 138 23.74 -0.36 -26.74
N SER A 139 24.56 0.35 -25.98
CA SER A 139 24.23 0.94 -24.68
C SER A 139 24.72 2.37 -24.70
N TRP A 140 23.86 3.32 -24.33
CA TRP A 140 24.29 4.70 -24.13
C TRP A 140 25.15 4.76 -22.88
N ASP A 141 26.33 5.35 -22.97
CA ASP A 141 27.20 5.51 -21.84
C ASP A 141 27.03 6.91 -21.24
N TYR A 142 26.65 6.95 -19.96
CA TYR A 142 26.54 8.18 -19.17
C TYR A 142 27.95 8.61 -18.72
N ASP A 143 28.79 8.98 -19.70
CA ASP A 143 30.16 9.44 -19.49
C ASP A 143 30.16 10.68 -18.59
N GLU A 144 30.95 10.62 -17.53
CA GLU A 144 30.96 11.60 -16.43
C GLU A 144 31.76 12.87 -16.74
N ASN A 145 32.30 12.93 -17.96
CA ASN A 145 32.97 14.09 -18.52
C ASN A 145 32.09 14.82 -19.56
N TYR A 146 30.80 14.49 -19.66
CA TYR A 146 29.89 15.26 -20.51
C TYR A 146 29.59 16.62 -19.88
N GLU A 147 29.97 17.66 -20.61
CA GLU A 147 29.69 19.04 -20.24
C GLU A 147 28.92 19.73 -21.36
N ILE A 148 28.15 20.76 -21.02
CA ILE A 148 27.46 21.60 -22.00
C ILE A 148 28.40 22.71 -22.47
N TRP A 149 28.60 22.79 -23.79
CA TRP A 149 29.43 23.76 -24.46
C TRP A 149 28.62 24.63 -25.41
N GLU A 150 29.00 25.90 -25.52
CA GLU A 150 28.49 26.86 -26.50
C GLU A 150 29.63 27.29 -27.44
N THR A 151 29.34 27.39 -28.74
CA THR A 151 30.26 27.90 -29.77
C THR A 151 29.53 28.87 -30.70
N THR A 152 30.26 29.61 -31.52
CA THR A 152 29.68 30.30 -32.69
C THR A 152 29.27 29.30 -33.77
N THR A 153 28.45 29.69 -34.73
CA THR A 153 27.92 28.78 -35.78
C THR A 153 28.98 28.16 -36.70
N ASP A 154 30.21 28.67 -36.68
CA ASP A 154 31.37 28.10 -37.38
C ASP A 154 32.21 27.16 -36.50
N GLY A 155 31.83 26.95 -35.24
CA GLY A 155 32.55 26.14 -34.26
C GLY A 155 33.68 26.88 -33.51
N SER A 156 33.87 28.18 -33.74
CA SER A 156 34.88 28.95 -33.02
C SER A 156 34.38 29.44 -31.64
N ASN A 157 35.30 30.00 -30.84
CA ASN A 157 35.03 30.57 -29.50
C ASN A 157 34.26 29.65 -28.53
N PRO A 158 34.78 28.44 -28.23
CA PRO A 158 34.11 27.51 -27.31
C PRO A 158 34.07 28.06 -25.88
N VAL A 159 32.91 27.93 -25.24
CA VAL A 159 32.64 28.28 -23.83
C VAL A 159 32.00 27.08 -23.13
N ASN A 160 32.55 26.67 -21.99
CA ASN A 160 31.96 25.64 -21.13
C ASN A 160 30.96 26.27 -20.15
N LEU A 161 29.73 25.78 -20.11
CA LEU A 161 28.65 26.33 -19.28
C LEU A 161 28.43 25.61 -17.95
N THR A 162 29.00 24.41 -17.74
CA THR A 162 28.59 23.53 -16.63
C THR A 162 29.71 23.11 -15.68
N ASN A 163 30.94 22.96 -16.16
CA ASN A 163 32.16 22.73 -15.38
C ASN A 163 31.99 21.87 -14.11
N CYS A 164 31.45 20.65 -14.26
CA CYS A 164 31.25 19.74 -13.14
C CYS A 164 31.36 18.28 -13.56
N LYS A 165 31.61 17.40 -12.58
CA LYS A 165 31.64 15.96 -12.81
C LYS A 165 30.21 15.42 -12.90
N GLY A 166 29.91 14.70 -13.97
CA GLY A 166 28.59 14.14 -14.24
C GLY A 166 28.29 14.09 -15.73
N TYR A 167 27.10 13.60 -16.04
CA TYR A 167 26.57 13.60 -17.40
C TYR A 167 25.66 14.82 -17.57
N ASP A 168 26.21 15.95 -18.03
CA ASP A 168 25.42 17.14 -18.36
C ASP A 168 25.10 17.14 -19.85
N ALA A 169 23.85 16.80 -20.19
CA ALA A 169 23.42 16.76 -21.59
C ALA A 169 21.93 17.04 -21.78
N GLU A 170 21.41 16.77 -22.99
CA GLU A 170 19.99 16.89 -23.32
C GLU A 170 19.47 18.33 -23.14
N GLY A 171 20.31 19.32 -23.43
CA GLY A 171 20.00 20.73 -23.25
C GLY A 171 19.14 21.33 -24.35
N SER A 172 18.21 22.21 -23.99
CA SER A 172 17.47 23.08 -24.91
C SER A 172 17.43 24.52 -24.42
N TYR A 173 17.48 25.49 -25.36
CA TYR A 173 17.27 26.91 -25.04
C TYR A 173 15.79 27.24 -24.91
N SER A 174 15.47 28.17 -24.02
CA SER A 174 14.14 28.81 -23.99
C SER A 174 13.90 29.61 -25.27
N PRO A 175 12.63 29.85 -25.66
CA PRO A 175 12.31 30.59 -26.89
C PRO A 175 12.91 32.01 -26.95
N ASP A 176 13.12 32.63 -25.78
CA ASP A 176 13.76 33.94 -25.65
C ASP A 176 15.31 33.88 -25.55
N GLY A 177 15.90 32.68 -25.49
CA GLY A 177 17.34 32.45 -25.40
C GLY A 177 17.95 32.72 -24.02
N ASN A 178 17.15 33.06 -23.02
CA ASN A 178 17.68 33.47 -21.70
C ASN A 178 17.96 32.31 -20.75
N TRP A 179 17.37 31.14 -21.00
CA TRP A 179 17.45 29.96 -20.14
C TRP A 179 17.83 28.71 -20.92
N ILE A 180 18.48 27.77 -20.23
CA ILE A 180 18.76 26.43 -20.69
C ILE A 180 18.14 25.45 -19.70
N ALA A 181 17.33 24.52 -20.20
CA ALA A 181 16.88 23.35 -19.46
C ALA A 181 17.67 22.14 -19.95
N PHE A 182 18.16 21.28 -19.05
CA PHE A 182 19.01 20.16 -19.40
C PHE A 182 18.91 19.03 -18.37
N ALA A 183 19.40 17.84 -18.71
CA ALA A 183 19.40 16.67 -17.84
C ALA A 183 20.78 16.43 -17.21
N SER A 184 20.83 16.08 -15.93
CA SER A 184 22.10 15.85 -15.22
C SER A 184 21.99 14.89 -14.05
N ASN A 185 23.03 14.07 -13.85
CA ASN A 185 23.25 13.26 -12.65
C ASN A 185 24.34 13.83 -11.71
N ARG A 186 24.73 15.11 -11.88
CA ARG A 186 25.78 15.78 -11.08
C ARG A 186 25.62 15.63 -9.56
N HIS A 187 24.38 15.54 -9.08
CA HIS A 187 24.11 15.44 -7.64
C HIS A 187 24.64 14.13 -7.05
N ALA A 188 24.59 13.03 -7.81
CA ALA A 188 25.12 11.73 -7.38
C ALA A 188 26.64 11.74 -7.22
N TYR A 189 27.33 12.67 -7.87
CA TYR A 189 28.77 12.88 -7.74
C TYR A 189 29.13 13.89 -6.63
N ALA A 190 28.29 14.91 -6.41
CA ALA A 190 28.59 16.01 -5.51
C ALA A 190 28.08 15.77 -4.07
N GLU A 191 27.00 15.01 -3.90
CA GLU A 191 26.31 14.82 -2.63
C GLU A 191 26.63 13.46 -1.99
N LYS A 192 26.32 13.33 -0.69
CA LYS A 192 26.57 12.09 0.04
C LYS A 192 25.41 11.11 -0.16
N LEU A 193 25.65 10.10 -0.99
CA LEU A 193 24.72 8.98 -1.20
C LEU A 193 24.67 8.02 0.00
N SER A 194 23.49 7.45 0.26
CA SER A 194 23.29 6.29 1.15
C SER A 194 23.95 5.03 0.58
N ASN A 195 24.08 3.96 1.39
CA ASN A 195 24.70 2.73 0.91
C ASN A 195 23.91 2.09 -0.25
N ALA A 196 22.57 2.11 -0.17
CA ALA A 196 21.72 1.58 -1.24
C ALA A 196 21.84 2.40 -2.52
N GLU A 197 21.92 3.73 -2.42
CA GLU A 197 22.11 4.60 -3.58
C GLU A 197 23.49 4.43 -4.21
N LYS A 198 24.54 4.21 -3.42
CA LYS A 198 25.88 3.87 -3.95
C LYS A 198 25.85 2.58 -4.74
N GLU A 199 25.27 1.52 -4.18
CA GLU A 199 25.10 0.24 -4.88
C GLU A 199 24.32 0.43 -6.18
N ARG A 200 23.26 1.23 -6.16
CA ARG A 200 22.48 1.53 -7.37
C ARG A 200 23.28 2.33 -8.39
N PHE A 201 24.05 3.32 -7.96
CA PHE A 201 24.84 4.20 -8.83
C PHE A 201 25.95 3.44 -9.58
N GLU A 202 26.57 2.45 -8.93
CA GLU A 202 27.54 1.56 -9.56
C GLU A 202 26.92 0.67 -10.65
N ILE A 203 25.63 0.33 -10.53
CA ILE A 203 24.90 -0.50 -11.49
C ILE A 203 24.32 0.34 -12.64
N ASP A 204 23.72 1.48 -12.31
CA ASP A 204 22.91 2.28 -13.22
C ASP A 204 23.02 3.78 -12.88
N LYS A 205 23.97 4.46 -13.53
CA LYS A 205 24.17 5.91 -13.40
C LYS A 205 22.99 6.74 -13.92
N SER A 206 22.14 6.17 -14.78
CA SER A 206 20.98 6.86 -15.36
C SER A 206 19.87 7.06 -14.34
N TYR A 207 19.79 6.20 -13.32
CA TYR A 207 18.81 6.28 -12.24
C TYR A 207 18.86 7.61 -11.46
N PHE A 208 19.93 8.38 -11.58
CA PHE A 208 20.13 9.66 -10.89
C PHE A 208 19.99 10.88 -11.81
N MET A 209 19.44 10.69 -13.01
CA MET A 209 19.26 11.77 -13.97
C MET A 209 18.04 12.61 -13.64
N GLU A 210 18.26 13.92 -13.59
CA GLU A 210 17.28 14.91 -13.15
C GLU A 210 17.30 16.12 -14.07
N ILE A 211 16.19 16.85 -14.10
CA ILE A 211 16.08 18.07 -14.89
C ILE A 211 16.64 19.26 -14.10
N TYR A 212 17.48 20.04 -14.75
CA TYR A 212 18.03 21.30 -14.27
C TYR A 212 17.64 22.44 -15.21
N ILE A 213 17.63 23.65 -14.66
CA ILE A 213 17.50 24.89 -15.42
C ILE A 213 18.58 25.88 -14.98
N MET A 214 19.18 26.60 -15.93
CA MET A 214 20.16 27.66 -15.69
C MET A 214 19.95 28.81 -16.68
N LYS A 215 20.53 29.98 -16.39
CA LYS A 215 20.62 31.04 -17.41
C LYS A 215 21.53 30.61 -18.56
N SER A 216 21.35 31.20 -19.73
CA SER A 216 22.17 30.90 -20.92
C SER A 216 23.67 31.18 -20.76
N ASP A 217 24.05 31.98 -19.76
CA ASP A 217 25.46 32.22 -19.37
C ASP A 217 26.02 31.20 -18.36
N GLY A 218 25.25 30.16 -18.01
CA GLY A 218 25.61 29.15 -17.01
C GLY A 218 25.29 29.53 -15.56
N SER A 219 24.84 30.76 -15.30
CA SER A 219 24.51 31.21 -13.94
C SER A 219 23.12 30.76 -13.47
N LYS A 220 22.81 30.96 -12.17
CA LYS A 220 21.49 30.69 -11.57
C LYS A 220 20.96 29.26 -11.78
N LEU A 221 21.86 28.27 -11.73
CA LEU A 221 21.51 26.87 -11.81
C LEU A 221 20.51 26.45 -10.70
N ARG A 222 19.49 25.68 -11.06
CA ARG A 222 18.49 25.09 -10.16
C ARG A 222 18.08 23.71 -10.65
N ARG A 223 18.03 22.72 -9.74
CA ARG A 223 17.40 21.40 -9.97
C ARG A 223 15.88 21.53 -9.92
N LEU A 224 15.17 20.99 -10.90
CA LEU A 224 13.71 21.06 -11.02
C LEU A 224 13.01 19.78 -10.54
N THR A 225 13.66 18.62 -10.65
CA THR A 225 13.08 17.33 -10.30
C THR A 225 13.90 16.63 -9.20
N ASN A 226 13.27 15.76 -8.41
CA ASN A 226 13.93 14.97 -7.38
C ASN A 226 13.13 13.68 -7.12
N THR A 227 12.93 12.91 -8.18
CA THR A 227 12.08 11.71 -8.16
C THR A 227 12.95 10.49 -8.46
N PRO A 228 12.81 9.37 -7.72
CA PRO A 228 13.54 8.14 -8.03
C PRO A 228 13.30 7.67 -9.47
N GLY A 229 14.37 7.50 -10.24
CA GLY A 229 14.32 7.11 -11.64
C GLY A 229 15.02 8.11 -12.57
N TYR A 230 14.80 7.96 -13.87
CA TYR A 230 15.45 8.76 -14.88
C TYR A 230 14.49 9.82 -15.44
N ASP A 231 14.82 11.09 -15.24
CA ASP A 231 14.19 12.25 -15.89
C ASP A 231 15.15 12.86 -16.92
N GLY A 232 14.73 12.97 -18.19
CA GLY A 232 15.63 13.48 -19.24
C GLY A 232 14.94 14.06 -20.48
N GLY A 233 15.72 14.76 -21.31
CA GLY A 233 15.26 15.39 -22.56
C GLY A 233 14.26 16.52 -22.37
N PRO A 234 14.59 17.54 -21.57
CA PRO A 234 13.72 18.69 -21.39
C PRO A 234 13.64 19.58 -22.63
N PHE A 235 12.44 19.97 -23.04
CA PHE A 235 12.19 20.99 -24.05
C PHE A 235 11.21 22.05 -23.54
N PHE A 236 11.47 23.31 -23.88
CA PHE A 236 10.54 24.39 -23.56
C PHE A 236 9.29 24.35 -24.46
N SER A 237 8.16 24.79 -23.92
CA SER A 237 6.98 25.15 -24.70
C SER A 237 7.27 26.37 -25.59
N PRO A 238 6.51 26.59 -26.69
CA PRO A 238 6.73 27.72 -27.60
C PRO A 238 6.63 29.09 -26.93
N ASP A 239 5.85 29.20 -25.86
CA ASP A 239 5.69 30.43 -25.06
C ASP A 239 6.72 30.56 -23.92
N GLY A 240 7.56 29.54 -23.71
CA GLY A 240 8.59 29.49 -22.67
C GLY A 240 8.07 29.33 -21.24
N ASN A 241 6.76 29.13 -21.03
CA ASN A 241 6.19 29.02 -19.68
C ASN A 241 6.28 27.60 -19.09
N LYS A 242 6.42 26.57 -19.94
CA LYS A 242 6.48 25.17 -19.53
C LYS A 242 7.74 24.48 -20.05
N ILE A 243 8.09 23.38 -19.39
CA ILE A 243 9.09 22.41 -19.86
C ILE A 243 8.39 21.06 -19.99
N CYS A 244 8.66 20.29 -21.04
CA CYS A 244 8.27 18.88 -21.14
C CYS A 244 9.51 17.98 -21.12
N TRP A 245 9.39 16.76 -20.59
CA TRP A 245 10.46 15.76 -20.58
C TRP A 245 9.86 14.35 -20.49
N ARG A 246 10.72 13.33 -20.55
CA ARG A 246 10.34 11.95 -20.26
C ARG A 246 10.74 11.56 -18.85
N ARG A 247 9.87 10.85 -18.15
CA ARG A 247 10.11 10.27 -16.83
C ARG A 247 10.00 8.76 -16.89
N PHE A 248 11.04 8.05 -16.50
CA PHE A 248 11.01 6.59 -16.39
C PHE A 248 10.42 6.15 -15.05
N SER A 249 9.79 4.97 -15.03
CA SER A 249 9.46 4.30 -13.78
C SER A 249 10.73 4.01 -12.98
N GLU A 250 10.60 3.81 -11.68
CA GLU A 250 11.73 3.44 -10.80
C GLU A 250 12.45 2.15 -11.27
N LYS A 251 11.70 1.25 -11.91
CA LYS A 251 12.25 0.00 -12.50
C LYS A 251 12.92 0.21 -13.85
N GLY A 252 12.67 1.33 -14.52
CA GLY A 252 13.16 1.65 -15.86
C GLY A 252 12.46 0.90 -17.01
N ASP A 253 11.30 0.28 -16.75
CA ASP A 253 10.57 -0.56 -17.71
C ASP A 253 9.55 0.21 -18.56
N THR A 254 9.11 1.38 -18.09
CA THR A 254 8.12 2.25 -18.72
C THR A 254 8.55 3.70 -18.62
N ALA A 255 8.08 4.56 -19.52
CA ALA A 255 8.35 5.99 -19.48
C ALA A 255 7.14 6.79 -19.94
N GLU A 256 6.91 7.93 -19.30
CA GLU A 256 5.76 8.80 -19.57
C GLU A 256 6.22 10.25 -19.79
N ILE A 257 5.45 11.01 -20.58
CA ILE A 257 5.72 12.41 -20.87
C ILE A 257 5.13 13.27 -19.75
N ILE A 258 5.96 14.14 -19.18
CA ILE A 258 5.58 15.07 -18.12
C ILE A 258 5.77 16.49 -18.63
N THR A 259 4.94 17.42 -18.15
CA THR A 259 5.13 18.87 -18.28
C THR A 259 5.23 19.52 -16.92
N LEU A 260 5.97 20.62 -16.82
CA LEU A 260 6.12 21.46 -15.62
C LEU A 260 5.83 22.90 -16.02
N ASP A 261 4.92 23.55 -15.31
CA ASP A 261 4.82 25.01 -15.35
C ASP A 261 5.96 25.64 -14.52
N ILE A 262 6.81 26.44 -15.18
CA ILE A 262 8.04 26.98 -14.57
C ILE A 262 7.73 27.97 -13.44
N ARG A 263 6.57 28.64 -13.48
CA ARG A 263 6.17 29.66 -12.50
C ARG A 263 5.52 29.03 -11.27
N SER A 264 4.56 28.14 -11.47
CA SER A 264 3.85 27.48 -10.37
C SER A 264 4.60 26.28 -9.80
N GLY A 265 5.50 25.67 -10.57
CA GLY A 265 6.15 24.41 -10.23
C GLY A 265 5.21 23.19 -10.38
N GLU A 266 4.07 23.36 -11.05
CA GLU A 266 3.06 22.32 -11.19
C GLU A 266 3.41 21.34 -12.30
N GLU A 267 3.54 20.05 -11.96
CA GLU A 267 3.74 18.96 -12.91
C GLU A 267 2.39 18.43 -13.45
N THR A 268 2.35 18.04 -14.72
CA THR A 268 1.22 17.35 -15.35
C THR A 268 1.73 16.23 -16.26
N GLN A 269 1.28 15.00 -15.99
CA GLN A 269 1.63 13.82 -16.78
C GLN A 269 0.70 13.69 -18.00
N LEU A 270 1.26 13.78 -19.20
CA LEU A 270 0.52 13.78 -20.46
C LEU A 270 0.20 12.38 -20.99
N THR A 271 1.00 11.37 -20.67
CA THR A 271 0.81 9.99 -21.16
C THR A 271 0.68 8.97 -20.03
N SER A 272 0.00 7.85 -20.26
CA SER A 272 -0.04 6.66 -19.38
C SER A 272 -0.24 5.42 -20.25
N ILE A 273 0.75 5.14 -21.09
CA ILE A 273 0.67 4.12 -22.14
C ILE A 273 1.06 2.75 -21.61
N GLY A 274 1.82 2.68 -20.51
CA GLY A 274 2.39 1.42 -20.03
C GLY A 274 3.51 0.89 -20.94
N ALA A 275 4.11 1.77 -21.72
CA ALA A 275 5.23 1.53 -22.62
C ALA A 275 6.27 2.65 -22.45
N LEU A 276 7.33 2.68 -23.25
CA LEU A 276 8.24 3.82 -23.27
C LEU A 276 7.61 4.94 -24.09
N SER A 277 7.36 6.10 -23.49
CA SER A 277 7.08 7.37 -24.16
C SER A 277 8.34 8.23 -24.12
N TRP A 278 8.89 8.54 -25.28
CA TRP A 278 10.24 9.04 -25.43
C TRP A 278 10.32 10.23 -26.40
N ALA A 279 11.31 11.10 -26.21
CA ALA A 279 11.60 12.27 -27.04
C ALA A 279 10.37 13.16 -27.36
N PRO A 280 9.71 13.75 -26.34
CA PRO A 280 8.60 14.67 -26.58
C PRO A 280 9.07 15.97 -27.23
N TYR A 281 8.25 16.58 -28.08
CA TYR A 281 8.52 17.89 -28.68
C TYR A 281 7.22 18.64 -28.91
N PHE A 282 7.17 19.93 -28.56
CA PHE A 282 5.98 20.75 -28.76
C PHE A 282 5.77 21.11 -30.23
N HIS A 283 4.51 21.08 -30.68
CA HIS A 283 4.15 21.80 -31.89
C HIS A 283 4.20 23.32 -31.65
N PRO A 284 4.61 24.16 -32.62
CA PRO A 284 4.68 25.62 -32.45
C PRO A 284 3.37 26.29 -32.02
N SER A 285 2.21 25.66 -32.24
CA SER A 285 0.92 26.17 -31.73
C SER A 285 0.76 26.04 -30.22
N GLY A 286 1.54 25.18 -29.55
CA GLY A 286 1.43 24.90 -28.12
C GLY A 286 0.26 24.00 -27.72
N GLU A 287 -0.57 23.55 -28.67
CA GLU A 287 -1.80 22.79 -28.38
C GLU A 287 -1.57 21.29 -28.16
N TYR A 288 -0.45 20.75 -28.63
CA TYR A 288 -0.09 19.33 -28.48
C TYR A 288 1.42 19.11 -28.59
N LEU A 289 1.84 17.91 -28.21
CA LEU A 289 3.19 17.40 -28.35
C LEU A 289 3.20 16.19 -29.28
N ILE A 290 4.33 15.98 -29.94
CA ILE A 290 4.67 14.73 -30.63
C ILE A 290 5.73 14.00 -29.81
N PHE A 291 5.67 12.67 -29.76
CA PHE A 291 6.64 11.83 -29.06
C PHE A 291 6.75 10.47 -29.75
N ALA A 292 7.72 9.64 -29.37
CA ALA A 292 7.91 8.29 -29.87
C ALA A 292 7.53 7.24 -28.80
N THR A 293 6.93 6.12 -29.19
CA THR A 293 6.66 5.02 -28.26
C THR A 293 6.86 3.63 -28.85
N ASN A 294 7.25 2.70 -27.99
CA ASN A 294 7.42 1.29 -28.33
C ASN A 294 6.18 0.42 -28.01
N LYS A 295 4.99 1.04 -27.97
CA LYS A 295 3.69 0.38 -27.70
C LYS A 295 3.45 -0.88 -28.54
N HIS A 296 4.03 -0.95 -29.74
CA HIS A 296 3.84 -2.06 -30.69
C HIS A 296 4.99 -3.08 -30.69
N GLY A 297 5.88 -3.03 -29.69
CA GLY A 297 6.95 -4.00 -29.51
C GLY A 297 8.28 -3.36 -29.16
N PHE A 298 9.12 -4.10 -28.43
CA PHE A 298 10.36 -3.58 -27.84
C PHE A 298 11.31 -2.90 -28.85
N GLY A 299 11.36 -3.40 -30.09
CA GLY A 299 12.18 -2.84 -31.16
C GLY A 299 11.44 -1.94 -32.14
N ASN A 300 10.13 -1.71 -31.96
CA ASN A 300 9.30 -0.93 -32.87
C ASN A 300 8.90 0.40 -32.23
N PHE A 301 9.62 1.49 -32.52
CA PHE A 301 9.29 2.83 -32.08
C PHE A 301 8.55 3.60 -33.17
N GLU A 302 7.42 4.19 -32.81
CA GLU A 302 6.59 4.98 -33.72
C GLU A 302 6.18 6.30 -33.11
N LEU A 303 5.88 7.28 -33.96
CA LEU A 303 5.50 8.61 -33.54
C LEU A 303 4.02 8.67 -33.15
N TYR A 304 3.72 9.43 -32.11
CA TYR A 304 2.40 9.64 -31.53
C TYR A 304 2.20 11.11 -31.14
N LEU A 305 0.96 11.58 -31.14
CA LEU A 305 0.54 12.87 -30.63
C LEU A 305 -0.13 12.74 -29.28
N VAL A 306 0.02 13.73 -28.41
CA VAL A 306 -0.76 13.90 -27.18
C VAL A 306 -1.12 15.37 -27.02
N ASP A 307 -2.35 15.68 -26.60
CA ASP A 307 -2.74 17.07 -26.36
C ASP A 307 -1.93 17.68 -25.21
N ALA A 308 -1.72 19.00 -25.25
CA ALA A 308 -0.88 19.70 -24.27
C ALA A 308 -1.49 19.74 -22.85
N GLU A 309 -2.76 19.35 -22.70
CA GLU A 309 -3.43 19.22 -21.41
C GLU A 309 -3.42 17.76 -20.89
N GLY A 310 -3.04 16.78 -21.73
CA GLY A 310 -3.01 15.36 -21.41
C GLY A 310 -4.39 14.73 -21.21
N LYS A 311 -5.45 15.33 -21.79
CA LYS A 311 -6.85 14.93 -21.62
C LYS A 311 -7.33 13.88 -22.61
N LYS A 312 -6.65 13.70 -23.73
CA LYS A 312 -7.02 12.79 -24.81
C LYS A 312 -6.05 11.63 -24.90
N ASP A 313 -6.55 10.48 -25.34
CA ASP A 313 -5.68 9.33 -25.64
C ASP A 313 -4.72 9.66 -26.79
N PRO A 314 -3.45 9.22 -26.72
CA PRO A 314 -2.48 9.51 -27.75
C PRO A 314 -2.84 8.95 -29.13
N VAL A 315 -2.62 9.76 -30.17
CA VAL A 315 -2.95 9.43 -31.57
C VAL A 315 -1.70 8.99 -32.32
N ARG A 316 -1.74 7.81 -32.96
CA ARG A 316 -0.63 7.28 -33.77
C ARG A 316 -0.39 8.14 -35.01
N VAL A 317 0.87 8.45 -35.29
CA VAL A 317 1.33 9.22 -36.46
C VAL A 317 2.01 8.32 -37.48
N THR A 318 3.00 7.52 -37.09
CA THR A 318 3.70 6.62 -38.02
C THR A 318 3.36 5.15 -37.79
N SER A 319 3.52 4.35 -38.84
CA SER A 319 3.16 2.93 -38.91
C SER A 319 4.26 2.07 -39.55
N THR A 320 5.45 2.64 -39.71
CA THR A 320 6.58 1.97 -40.36
C THR A 320 7.35 1.14 -39.33
N GLU A 321 7.46 -0.17 -39.56
CA GLU A 321 8.24 -1.06 -38.68
C GLU A 321 9.70 -0.61 -38.54
N GLY A 322 10.17 -0.54 -37.30
CA GLY A 322 11.55 -0.24 -36.95
C GLY A 322 11.62 0.90 -35.95
N PHE A 323 12.36 1.94 -36.27
CA PHE A 323 12.54 3.07 -35.39
C PHE A 323 12.16 4.34 -36.11
N ASP A 324 11.13 5.02 -35.60
CA ASP A 324 10.86 6.43 -35.79
C ASP A 324 10.90 7.12 -34.42
N GLY A 325 11.78 8.09 -34.27
CA GLY A 325 11.93 8.83 -33.02
C GLY A 325 12.62 10.16 -33.18
N LEU A 326 12.82 10.87 -32.07
CA LEU A 326 13.41 12.22 -32.03
C LEU A 326 12.70 13.19 -33.01
N PRO A 327 11.36 13.32 -32.95
CA PRO A 327 10.60 14.19 -33.82
C PRO A 327 10.82 15.67 -33.47
N THR A 328 10.90 16.55 -34.48
CA THR A 328 10.95 18.00 -34.29
C THR A 328 10.16 18.71 -35.38
N PHE A 329 9.45 19.77 -35.00
CA PHE A 329 8.75 20.63 -35.96
C PHE A 329 9.62 21.81 -36.38
N ARG A 330 9.56 22.16 -37.66
CA ARG A 330 10.05 23.47 -38.12
C ARG A 330 9.22 24.58 -37.48
N PRO A 331 9.78 25.78 -37.16
CA PRO A 331 9.05 26.82 -36.42
C PRO A 331 7.74 27.29 -37.06
N ASP A 332 7.58 27.13 -38.37
CA ASP A 332 6.33 27.44 -39.08
C ASP A 332 5.22 26.39 -38.90
N GLY A 333 5.51 25.26 -38.25
CA GLY A 333 4.58 24.16 -37.99
C GLY A 333 4.23 23.33 -39.22
N LYS A 334 4.88 23.55 -40.37
CA LYS A 334 4.49 22.92 -41.66
C LYS A 334 5.34 21.72 -42.05
N ILE A 335 6.51 21.55 -41.43
CA ILE A 335 7.42 20.44 -41.70
C ILE A 335 7.71 19.71 -40.40
N LEU A 336 7.58 18.39 -40.43
CA LEU A 336 8.07 17.50 -39.38
C LEU A 336 9.39 16.88 -39.84
N SER A 337 10.38 16.86 -38.95
CA SER A 337 11.58 16.03 -39.09
C SER A 337 11.61 14.95 -38.01
N TRP A 338 12.18 13.79 -38.32
CA TRP A 338 12.40 12.74 -37.33
C TRP A 338 13.55 11.84 -37.75
N THR A 339 14.11 11.11 -36.79
CA THR A 339 15.13 10.09 -37.04
C THR A 339 14.45 8.77 -37.35
N SER A 340 14.79 8.15 -38.48
CA SER A 340 14.21 6.88 -38.90
C SER A 340 15.24 5.89 -39.44
N ASN A 341 15.03 4.60 -39.17
CA ASN A 341 15.78 3.50 -39.77
C ASN A 341 15.04 2.85 -40.96
N ARG A 342 14.07 3.54 -41.55
CA ARG A 342 13.34 3.11 -42.76
C ARG A 342 14.20 3.04 -44.04
N THR A 343 15.52 3.14 -43.91
CA THR A 343 16.49 2.98 -45.01
C THR A 343 16.66 1.50 -45.36
N THR A 344 17.10 1.21 -46.58
CA THR A 344 17.39 -0.16 -47.04
C THR A 344 18.45 -0.85 -46.17
N GLU A 345 19.42 -0.09 -45.65
CA GLU A 345 20.48 -0.57 -44.78
C GLU A 345 20.09 -0.63 -43.29
N LYS A 346 18.86 -0.25 -42.93
CA LYS A 346 18.36 -0.14 -41.55
C LYS A 346 19.22 0.76 -40.64
N LYS A 347 19.94 1.72 -41.23
CA LYS A 347 20.71 2.73 -40.49
C LYS A 347 19.86 3.98 -40.28
N SER A 348 19.95 4.56 -39.07
CA SER A 348 19.23 5.77 -38.70
C SER A 348 19.68 6.97 -39.52
N GLN A 349 18.74 7.67 -40.13
CA GLN A 349 18.94 8.92 -40.87
C GLN A 349 17.80 9.88 -40.54
N ILE A 350 17.97 11.17 -40.87
CA ILE A 350 16.92 12.17 -40.69
C ILE A 350 15.99 12.16 -41.89
N PHE A 351 14.69 12.11 -41.65
CA PHE A 351 13.63 12.24 -42.63
C PHE A 351 12.86 13.53 -42.37
N VAL A 352 12.30 14.08 -43.45
CA VAL A 352 11.41 15.25 -43.41
C VAL A 352 10.14 14.97 -44.20
N ALA A 353 9.02 15.53 -43.75
CA ALA A 353 7.74 15.49 -44.45
C ALA A 353 6.94 16.76 -44.21
N ASN A 354 6.04 17.08 -45.14
CA ASN A 354 5.00 18.08 -44.91
C ASN A 354 4.04 17.59 -43.83
N TRP A 355 3.74 18.45 -42.86
CA TRP A 355 2.87 18.19 -41.72
C TRP A 355 1.49 18.84 -41.90
N ASP A 356 0.42 18.07 -41.70
CA ASP A 356 -0.94 18.58 -41.66
C ASP A 356 -1.42 18.81 -40.21
N HIS A 357 -1.25 20.06 -39.76
CA HIS A 357 -1.66 20.51 -38.43
C HIS A 357 -3.17 20.42 -38.19
N GLN A 358 -4.01 20.68 -39.19
CA GLN A 358 -5.46 20.66 -39.01
C GLN A 358 -5.99 19.22 -38.87
N SER A 359 -5.43 18.29 -39.65
CA SER A 359 -5.70 16.86 -39.49
C SER A 359 -5.25 16.36 -38.12
N ALA A 360 -4.11 16.81 -37.60
CA ALA A 360 -3.62 16.46 -36.26
C ALA A 360 -4.58 16.88 -35.15
N LEU A 361 -5.03 18.15 -35.16
CA LEU A 361 -6.01 18.65 -34.18
C LEU A 361 -7.34 17.91 -34.27
N SER A 362 -7.80 17.60 -35.47
CA SER A 362 -9.06 16.87 -35.68
C SER A 362 -8.97 15.45 -35.11
N SER A 363 -7.86 14.75 -35.39
CA SER A 363 -7.63 13.40 -34.86
C SER A 363 -7.49 13.37 -33.33
N LEU A 364 -6.88 14.38 -32.70
CA LEU A 364 -6.85 14.50 -31.24
C LEU A 364 -8.23 14.77 -30.63
N LYS A 365 -9.05 15.61 -31.27
CA LYS A 365 -10.42 15.89 -30.81
C LYS A 365 -11.33 14.64 -30.90
N GLU A 366 -11.17 13.86 -31.96
CA GLU A 366 -11.87 12.59 -32.19
C GLU A 366 -11.38 11.45 -31.28
N SER A 367 -10.20 11.60 -30.68
CA SER A 367 -9.66 10.64 -29.73
C SER A 367 -10.48 10.57 -28.44
N GLN A 368 -10.45 9.41 -27.80
CA GLN A 368 -11.15 9.16 -26.54
C GLN A 368 -10.61 10.08 -25.45
N ASP A 369 -11.49 10.49 -24.53
CA ASP A 369 -11.05 11.16 -23.31
C ASP A 369 -10.24 10.16 -22.49
N ARG A 370 -9.02 10.55 -22.14
CA ARG A 370 -8.15 9.76 -21.27
C ARG A 370 -8.83 9.68 -19.91
N LYS A 371 -8.99 8.45 -19.41
CA LYS A 371 -9.26 8.21 -17.99
C LYS A 371 -8.02 8.62 -17.21
N THR A 372 -7.87 9.92 -17.00
CA THR A 372 -6.77 10.47 -16.20
C THR A 372 -6.98 10.02 -14.76
N LYS A 373 -5.91 9.53 -14.11
CA LYS A 373 -5.87 9.48 -12.65
C LYS A 373 -6.16 10.90 -12.17
N GLU A 374 -7.30 11.09 -11.53
CA GLU A 374 -7.82 12.42 -11.21
C GLU A 374 -6.74 13.24 -10.49
N LYS A 375 -6.35 14.35 -11.11
CA LYS A 375 -5.67 15.45 -10.42
C LYS A 375 -6.59 15.82 -9.26
N ILE A 376 -6.12 15.79 -8.01
CA ILE A 376 -6.98 16.05 -6.84
C ILE A 376 -7.69 17.39 -7.06
N ALA A 377 -8.98 17.34 -7.37
CA ALA A 377 -9.73 18.49 -7.83
C ALA A 377 -9.66 19.63 -6.80
N SER A 378 -9.75 20.88 -7.28
CA SER A 378 -9.69 22.06 -6.42
C SER A 378 -10.86 22.05 -5.44
N THR A 379 -10.52 21.97 -4.16
CA THR A 379 -11.41 22.11 -3.00
C THR A 379 -11.43 23.57 -2.53
N ASP A 380 -12.40 23.92 -1.69
CA ASP A 380 -12.53 25.20 -1.03
C ASP A 380 -12.15 25.06 0.46
N PRO A 381 -11.30 25.94 1.02
CA PRO A 381 -10.95 25.86 2.44
C PRO A 381 -12.12 26.01 3.43
N SER A 382 -13.30 26.41 2.96
CA SER A 382 -14.53 26.33 3.71
C SER A 382 -15.11 24.91 3.65
N ILE A 383 -15.18 24.26 4.81
CA ILE A 383 -15.73 22.91 4.96
C ILE A 383 -17.15 22.85 4.37
N ASN A 384 -17.33 22.08 3.29
CA ASN A 384 -18.59 22.02 2.55
C ASN A 384 -18.90 20.61 1.99
N ALA A 385 -20.17 20.38 1.66
CA ALA A 385 -20.65 19.08 1.22
C ALA A 385 -20.09 18.64 -0.15
N LYS A 386 -19.72 19.58 -1.02
CA LYS A 386 -19.18 19.28 -2.35
C LYS A 386 -17.79 18.65 -2.22
N ASP A 387 -16.93 19.20 -1.37
CA ASP A 387 -15.57 18.70 -1.20
C ASP A 387 -15.54 17.39 -0.40
N ILE A 388 -16.40 17.26 0.63
CA ILE A 388 -16.63 15.97 1.30
C ILE A 388 -17.06 14.90 0.28
N LYS A 389 -18.02 15.22 -0.60
CA LYS A 389 -18.47 14.29 -1.65
C LYS A 389 -17.32 13.91 -2.58
N GLN A 390 -16.50 14.87 -2.99
CA GLN A 390 -15.34 14.62 -3.86
C GLN A 390 -14.34 13.64 -3.20
N HIS A 391 -13.98 13.87 -1.95
CA HIS A 391 -13.08 12.99 -1.21
C HIS A 391 -13.66 11.58 -1.06
N ILE A 392 -14.93 11.45 -0.66
CA ILE A 392 -15.59 10.15 -0.52
C ILE A 392 -15.71 9.44 -1.88
N SER A 393 -16.02 10.16 -2.96
CA SER A 393 -16.10 9.60 -4.32
C SER A 393 -14.81 8.92 -4.75
N TYR A 394 -13.66 9.55 -4.48
CA TYR A 394 -12.38 8.93 -4.79
C TYR A 394 -12.08 7.78 -3.83
N LEU A 395 -12.18 8.02 -2.51
CA LEU A 395 -11.81 7.05 -1.48
C LEU A 395 -12.66 5.79 -1.54
N ALA A 396 -13.95 5.87 -1.87
CA ALA A 396 -14.86 4.74 -2.03
C ALA A 396 -15.02 4.28 -3.49
N SER A 397 -14.04 4.58 -4.37
CA SER A 397 -14.08 4.15 -5.77
C SER A 397 -13.68 2.68 -5.95
N GLU A 398 -14.14 2.08 -7.06
CA GLU A 398 -13.68 0.74 -7.49
C GLU A 398 -12.17 0.68 -7.69
N GLU A 399 -11.49 1.75 -8.12
CA GLU A 399 -10.03 1.76 -8.33
C GLU A 399 -9.26 1.39 -7.04
N LEU A 400 -9.81 1.78 -5.88
CA LEU A 400 -9.18 1.52 -4.58
C LEU A 400 -9.53 0.15 -3.99
N GLN A 401 -10.34 -0.66 -4.66
CA GLN A 401 -10.62 -2.07 -4.33
C GLN A 401 -10.91 -2.31 -2.84
N GLY A 402 -11.60 -1.36 -2.18
CA GLY A 402 -11.95 -1.45 -0.76
C GLY A 402 -10.79 -1.28 0.24
N ARG A 403 -9.63 -0.81 -0.20
CA ARG A 403 -8.53 -0.29 0.64
C ARG A 403 -8.08 -1.22 1.77
N LEU A 404 -8.07 -2.54 1.55
CA LEU A 404 -7.58 -3.47 2.58
C LEU A 404 -6.12 -3.18 2.93
N THR A 405 -5.81 -3.16 4.23
CA THR A 405 -4.48 -2.83 4.73
C THR A 405 -3.38 -3.63 4.02
N GLY A 406 -2.34 -2.94 3.56
CA GLY A 406 -1.20 -3.51 2.84
C GLY A 406 -1.47 -3.90 1.38
N THR A 407 -2.63 -3.60 0.82
CA THR A 407 -2.94 -3.78 -0.61
C THR A 407 -2.57 -2.55 -1.45
N GLU A 408 -2.59 -2.68 -2.77
CA GLU A 408 -2.38 -1.55 -3.68
C GLU A 408 -3.47 -0.47 -3.53
N GLY A 409 -4.72 -0.88 -3.26
CA GLY A 409 -5.83 0.05 -3.01
C GLY A 409 -5.58 0.96 -1.80
N GLU A 410 -5.11 0.39 -0.69
CA GLU A 410 -4.71 1.18 0.48
C GLU A 410 -3.50 2.08 0.17
N ARG A 411 -2.54 1.62 -0.64
CA ARG A 411 -1.40 2.45 -1.07
C ARG A 411 -1.86 3.65 -1.90
N LEU A 412 -2.80 3.48 -2.80
CA LEU A 412 -3.37 4.59 -3.57
C LEU A 412 -4.12 5.57 -2.65
N ALA A 413 -4.93 5.08 -1.72
CA ALA A 413 -5.68 5.91 -0.77
C ALA A 413 -4.75 6.71 0.18
N THR A 414 -3.75 6.07 0.75
CA THR A 414 -2.76 6.74 1.62
C THR A 414 -1.91 7.73 0.83
N LYS A 415 -1.58 7.43 -0.43
CA LYS A 415 -0.90 8.39 -1.33
C LYS A 415 -1.77 9.61 -1.58
N TYR A 416 -3.07 9.43 -1.84
CA TYR A 416 -4.02 10.53 -2.02
C TYR A 416 -4.06 11.47 -0.81
N VAL A 417 -4.13 10.92 0.41
CA VAL A 417 -4.09 11.71 1.65
C VAL A 417 -2.77 12.48 1.77
N ALA A 418 -1.62 11.84 1.51
CA ALA A 418 -0.31 12.46 1.60
C ALA A 418 -0.11 13.58 0.56
N ASP A 419 -0.52 13.33 -0.68
CA ASP A 419 -0.46 14.31 -1.77
C ASP A 419 -1.38 15.50 -1.46
N TYR A 420 -2.54 15.26 -0.85
CA TYR A 420 -3.41 16.33 -0.38
C TYR A 420 -2.77 17.16 0.73
N PHE A 421 -2.25 16.53 1.79
CA PHE A 421 -1.52 17.22 2.86
C PHE A 421 -0.35 18.05 2.32
N LYS A 422 0.40 17.53 1.35
CA LYS A 422 1.46 18.28 0.67
C LYS A 422 0.92 19.48 -0.10
N LYS A 423 -0.17 19.31 -0.86
CA LYS A 423 -0.85 20.37 -1.63
C LYS A 423 -1.28 21.55 -0.74
N ILE A 424 -1.85 21.26 0.43
CA ILE A 424 -2.30 22.28 1.39
C ILE A 424 -1.18 22.80 2.32
N GLY A 425 0.08 22.38 2.09
CA GLY A 425 1.27 22.95 2.73
C GLY A 425 1.53 22.46 4.16
N LEU A 426 1.06 21.27 4.53
CA LEU A 426 1.39 20.65 5.82
C LEU A 426 2.85 20.16 5.82
N GLU A 427 3.45 20.08 7.01
CA GLU A 427 4.76 19.45 7.19
C GLU A 427 4.60 17.93 7.32
N PRO A 428 5.55 17.14 6.78
CA PRO A 428 5.55 15.69 6.93
C PRO A 428 5.79 15.28 8.40
N GLY A 429 4.94 14.40 8.94
CA GLY A 429 5.03 13.88 10.31
C GLY A 429 5.36 12.39 10.42
N GLY A 430 5.72 11.74 9.30
CA GLY A 430 6.02 10.31 9.21
C GLY A 430 7.52 10.02 9.30
N ASP A 431 7.91 8.83 8.82
CA ASP A 431 9.28 8.35 8.84
C ASP A 431 10.17 9.16 7.90
N GLN A 432 11.41 9.46 8.35
CA GLN A 432 12.48 10.07 7.53
C GLN A 432 12.07 11.35 6.78
N GLY A 433 11.21 12.18 7.37
CA GLY A 433 10.74 13.43 6.75
C GLY A 433 9.73 13.23 5.63
N THR A 434 9.08 12.06 5.56
CA THR A 434 7.95 11.78 4.65
C THR A 434 6.62 11.92 5.38
N PHE A 435 5.50 11.95 4.64
CA PHE A 435 4.16 11.86 5.24
C PHE A 435 3.82 10.44 5.71
N PHE A 436 4.62 9.43 5.40
CA PHE A 436 4.25 8.02 5.62
C PHE A 436 4.95 7.46 6.85
N GLN A 437 4.22 6.71 7.68
CA GLN A 437 4.79 5.84 8.69
C GLN A 437 4.40 4.40 8.39
N SER A 438 5.38 3.52 8.19
CA SER A 438 5.15 2.12 7.79
C SER A 438 5.32 1.15 8.95
N PHE A 439 4.52 0.09 8.97
CA PHE A 439 4.62 -0.98 9.96
C PHE A 439 4.35 -2.34 9.33
N ASP A 440 5.04 -3.37 9.81
CA ASP A 440 4.79 -4.75 9.40
C ASP A 440 3.64 -5.35 10.22
N PHE A 441 2.78 -6.11 9.55
CA PHE A 441 1.73 -6.91 10.18
C PHE A 441 1.56 -8.23 9.45
N THR A 442 0.91 -9.20 10.10
CA THR A 442 0.60 -10.48 9.47
C THR A 442 -0.79 -10.41 8.84
N ALA A 443 -0.84 -10.41 7.50
CA ALA A 443 -2.07 -10.28 6.72
C ALA A 443 -2.84 -11.59 6.57
N GLY A 444 -2.16 -12.73 6.75
CA GLY A 444 -2.74 -14.04 6.57
C GLY A 444 -1.82 -15.16 7.02
N ILE A 445 -2.32 -16.39 6.96
CA ILE A 445 -1.54 -17.61 7.20
C ILE A 445 -1.77 -18.52 6.00
N ASP A 446 -0.69 -18.89 5.34
CA ASP A 446 -0.69 -19.87 4.27
C ASP A 446 0.01 -21.16 4.71
N LEU A 447 -0.14 -22.21 3.93
CA LEU A 447 0.58 -23.46 4.09
C LEU A 447 2.03 -23.29 3.63
N GLY A 448 2.97 -23.76 4.44
CA GLY A 448 4.34 -23.94 4.00
C GLY A 448 4.50 -25.16 3.08
N GLU A 449 5.64 -25.25 2.41
CA GLU A 449 5.93 -26.29 1.41
C GLU A 449 5.93 -27.71 2.01
N ASN A 450 6.33 -27.85 3.28
CA ASN A 450 6.50 -29.13 3.94
C ASN A 450 5.34 -29.44 4.87
N ASN A 451 4.22 -29.88 4.30
CA ASN A 451 3.09 -30.40 5.07
C ASN A 451 2.79 -31.84 4.69
N SER A 452 2.88 -32.75 5.67
CA SER A 452 2.48 -34.14 5.50
C SER A 452 1.90 -34.70 6.80
N ILE A 453 0.91 -35.58 6.69
CA ILE A 453 0.53 -36.49 7.77
C ILE A 453 0.54 -37.91 7.24
N SER A 454 1.02 -38.83 8.06
CA SER A 454 0.91 -40.27 7.80
C SER A 454 0.32 -40.96 9.03
N ILE A 455 -0.65 -41.84 8.78
CA ILE A 455 -1.26 -42.66 9.83
C ILE A 455 -0.88 -44.12 9.59
N SER A 456 -0.21 -44.70 10.58
CA SER A 456 0.21 -46.10 10.56
C SER A 456 -0.76 -46.96 11.36
N GLY A 457 -1.30 -48.00 10.74
CA GLY A 457 -2.04 -49.10 11.38
C GLY A 457 -1.15 -50.33 11.60
N LYS A 458 -1.74 -51.46 12.00
CA LYS A 458 -0.97 -52.69 12.31
C LYS A 458 -0.07 -53.17 11.17
N ASN A 459 -0.46 -52.99 9.90
CA ASN A 459 0.29 -53.50 8.73
C ASN A 459 0.51 -52.48 7.57
N ASN A 460 -0.12 -51.29 7.59
CA ASN A 460 -0.09 -50.33 6.47
C ASN A 460 0.08 -48.90 6.97
N ASN A 461 0.70 -48.05 6.13
CA ASN A 461 0.72 -46.59 6.30
C ASN A 461 -0.25 -45.96 5.29
N PHE A 462 -0.96 -44.94 5.73
CA PHE A 462 -1.91 -44.17 4.93
C PHE A 462 -1.47 -42.70 4.93
N ASP A 463 -1.27 -42.16 3.73
CA ASP A 463 -0.98 -40.74 3.51
C ASP A 463 -2.24 -40.03 3.04
N PHE A 464 -2.44 -38.79 3.47
CA PHE A 464 -3.65 -38.02 3.20
C PHE A 464 -3.35 -36.75 2.43
N LYS A 465 -4.26 -36.37 1.54
CA LYS A 465 -4.13 -35.16 0.71
C LYS A 465 -4.48 -33.91 1.51
N ILE A 466 -3.53 -32.99 1.57
CA ILE A 466 -3.75 -31.67 2.17
C ILE A 466 -4.81 -30.89 1.39
N ASN A 467 -5.61 -30.08 2.08
CA ASN A 467 -6.77 -29.31 1.59
C ASN A 467 -7.99 -30.13 1.15
N ASP A 468 -7.82 -31.42 0.84
CA ASP A 468 -8.94 -32.32 0.51
C ASP A 468 -9.39 -33.11 1.75
N GLU A 469 -8.45 -33.70 2.48
CA GLU A 469 -8.72 -34.66 3.56
C GLU A 469 -8.28 -34.14 4.93
N TRP A 470 -7.26 -33.28 4.96
CA TRP A 470 -6.74 -32.67 6.17
C TRP A 470 -6.12 -31.30 5.91
N ARG A 471 -5.94 -30.50 6.97
CA ARG A 471 -5.19 -29.24 6.92
C ARG A 471 -4.63 -28.87 8.31
N PRO A 472 -3.44 -28.26 8.41
CA PRO A 472 -3.02 -27.59 9.64
C PRO A 472 -3.98 -26.46 10.03
N LEU A 473 -4.12 -26.18 11.33
CA LEU A 473 -4.83 -25.00 11.82
C LEU A 473 -3.93 -23.77 11.81
N SER A 474 -4.51 -22.57 11.69
CA SER A 474 -3.79 -21.29 11.68
C SER A 474 -2.88 -21.06 12.91
N PHE A 475 -3.22 -21.67 14.05
CA PHE A 475 -2.45 -21.57 15.29
C PHE A 475 -1.62 -22.82 15.63
N THR A 476 -1.38 -23.70 14.64
CA THR A 476 -0.54 -24.88 14.86
C THR A 476 0.90 -24.50 15.15
N LYS A 477 1.57 -25.32 15.95
CA LYS A 477 3.03 -25.30 16.03
C LYS A 477 3.64 -25.90 14.76
N THR A 478 4.55 -25.16 14.13
CA THR A 478 5.37 -25.63 13.00
C THR A 478 6.45 -26.59 13.49
N GLY A 479 6.70 -27.67 12.76
CA GLY A 479 7.78 -28.62 13.02
C GLY A 479 7.46 -30.06 12.64
N ASP A 480 8.43 -30.95 12.91
CA ASP A 480 8.32 -32.39 12.75
C ASP A 480 7.83 -33.04 14.06
N PHE A 481 6.72 -33.75 13.98
CA PHE A 481 6.05 -34.45 15.07
C PHE A 481 6.12 -35.96 14.86
N LYS A 482 7.04 -36.59 15.59
CA LYS A 482 7.30 -38.02 15.54
C LYS A 482 6.10 -38.88 15.95
N LYS A 483 6.13 -40.13 15.47
CA LYS A 483 5.16 -41.21 15.72
C LYS A 483 4.60 -41.21 17.13
N SER A 484 3.30 -40.99 17.25
CA SER A 484 2.57 -40.94 18.52
C SER A 484 1.19 -41.58 18.38
N GLU A 485 0.70 -42.25 19.42
CA GLU A 485 -0.64 -42.86 19.42
C GLU A 485 -1.75 -41.80 19.36
N ILE A 486 -2.95 -42.22 18.93
CA ILE A 486 -4.14 -41.37 18.87
C ILE A 486 -5.17 -41.83 19.91
N VAL A 487 -5.81 -40.86 20.58
CA VAL A 487 -6.99 -41.09 21.43
C VAL A 487 -8.16 -40.25 20.96
N PHE A 488 -9.37 -40.78 21.07
CA PHE A 488 -10.61 -40.04 20.84
C PHE A 488 -11.18 -39.55 22.18
N ALA A 489 -11.33 -38.23 22.33
CA ALA A 489 -11.79 -37.58 23.55
C ALA A 489 -13.09 -36.79 23.32
N GLY A 490 -14.03 -37.35 22.53
CA GLY A 490 -15.35 -36.74 22.29
C GLY A 490 -15.27 -35.29 21.82
N TYR A 491 -15.90 -34.36 22.54
CA TYR A 491 -15.85 -32.92 22.22
C TYR A 491 -14.61 -32.19 22.77
N GLY A 492 -13.71 -32.87 23.50
CA GLY A 492 -12.51 -32.26 24.06
C GLY A 492 -12.77 -31.20 25.14
N LEU A 493 -13.91 -31.29 25.83
CA LEU A 493 -14.35 -30.27 26.78
C LEU A 493 -13.92 -30.63 28.21
N GLU A 494 -13.57 -29.59 28.97
CA GLU A 494 -13.45 -29.65 30.42
C GLU A 494 -14.20 -28.46 31.01
N ILE A 495 -15.33 -28.74 31.64
CA ILE A 495 -16.28 -27.76 32.16
C ILE A 495 -16.37 -27.94 33.68
N PRO A 496 -15.85 -27.00 34.48
CA PRO A 496 -15.80 -27.13 35.93
C PRO A 496 -17.20 -27.21 36.56
N GLU A 497 -17.26 -27.71 37.80
CA GLU A 497 -18.47 -27.65 38.62
C GLU A 497 -18.92 -26.19 38.80
N SER A 498 -20.22 -25.92 38.69
CA SER A 498 -20.78 -24.58 38.85
C SER A 498 -22.18 -24.64 39.45
N LYS A 499 -22.72 -23.49 39.88
CA LYS A 499 -24.13 -23.36 40.26
C LYS A 499 -24.95 -22.89 39.04
N GLY A 500 -26.13 -23.48 38.84
CA GLY A 500 -27.08 -23.04 37.81
C GLY A 500 -27.87 -21.80 38.22
N GLU A 501 -28.69 -21.29 37.31
CA GLU A 501 -29.48 -20.06 37.49
C GLU A 501 -30.48 -20.17 38.67
N ASN A 502 -30.88 -21.39 39.07
CA ASN A 502 -31.77 -21.64 40.20
C ASN A 502 -31.03 -22.18 41.44
N GLY A 503 -29.70 -22.08 41.48
CA GLY A 503 -28.87 -22.54 42.60
C GLY A 503 -28.57 -24.04 42.61
N GLU A 504 -28.99 -24.79 41.59
CA GLU A 504 -28.69 -26.22 41.44
C GLU A 504 -27.20 -26.48 41.21
N LYS A 505 -26.67 -27.58 41.77
CA LYS A 505 -25.28 -27.98 41.55
C LYS A 505 -25.15 -28.62 40.17
N LEU A 506 -24.37 -28.02 39.29
CA LEU A 506 -24.03 -28.56 37.97
C LEU A 506 -22.69 -29.30 38.07
N GLU A 507 -22.72 -30.60 37.78
CA GLU A 507 -21.55 -31.47 37.85
C GLU A 507 -20.47 -31.14 36.81
N LEU A 508 -19.23 -31.53 37.10
CA LEU A 508 -18.08 -31.48 36.19
C LEU A 508 -18.41 -32.27 34.92
N TYR A 509 -18.14 -31.69 33.76
CA TYR A 509 -18.13 -32.42 32.49
C TYR A 509 -16.69 -32.49 31.99
N SER A 510 -16.15 -33.69 31.82
CA SER A 510 -14.81 -33.88 31.25
C SER A 510 -14.83 -34.95 30.18
N SER A 511 -14.42 -34.58 28.96
CA SER A 511 -14.20 -35.55 27.88
C SER A 511 -12.92 -36.37 28.06
N TYR A 512 -12.13 -36.08 29.10
CA TYR A 512 -10.87 -36.75 29.45
C TYR A 512 -11.03 -37.70 30.64
N PHE A 513 -12.25 -37.92 31.12
CA PHE A 513 -12.51 -38.80 32.27
C PHE A 513 -12.06 -40.23 31.97
N HIS A 514 -11.15 -40.76 32.81
CA HIS A 514 -10.45 -42.04 32.62
C HIS A 514 -9.66 -42.20 31.31
N LEU A 515 -9.23 -41.09 30.68
CA LEU A 515 -8.45 -41.12 29.44
C LEU A 515 -7.03 -40.60 29.65
N ASP A 516 -6.02 -41.45 29.40
CA ASP A 516 -4.61 -41.03 29.39
C ASP A 516 -4.21 -40.45 28.03
N VAL A 517 -4.04 -39.14 27.99
CA VAL A 517 -3.69 -38.38 26.77
C VAL A 517 -2.22 -37.96 26.72
N LYS A 518 -1.44 -38.26 27.76
CA LYS A 518 -0.04 -37.83 27.84
C LYS A 518 0.77 -38.45 26.70
N ASP A 519 1.54 -37.62 26.01
CA ASP A 519 2.39 -37.97 24.86
C ASP A 519 1.65 -38.51 23.63
N LYS A 520 0.32 -38.35 23.56
CA LYS A 520 -0.56 -38.81 22.46
C LYS A 520 -1.19 -37.65 21.69
N TRP A 521 -1.73 -37.93 20.52
CA TRP A 521 -2.60 -37.00 19.78
C TRP A 521 -4.05 -37.19 20.17
N VAL A 522 -4.77 -36.11 20.40
CA VAL A 522 -6.16 -36.14 20.85
C VAL A 522 -7.09 -35.76 19.71
N MET A 523 -7.93 -36.69 19.27
CA MET A 523 -9.00 -36.45 18.30
C MET A 523 -10.28 -36.00 18.99
N VAL A 524 -10.82 -34.87 18.56
CA VAL A 524 -12.01 -34.24 19.15
C VAL A 524 -12.95 -33.67 18.09
N PHE A 525 -14.22 -33.55 18.44
CA PHE A 525 -15.19 -32.81 17.63
C PHE A 525 -15.01 -31.29 17.78
N ARG A 526 -15.27 -30.56 16.69
CA ARG A 526 -15.03 -29.11 16.55
C ARG A 526 -15.92 -28.27 17.46
N TYR A 527 -17.20 -28.61 17.58
CA TYR A 527 -18.20 -27.78 18.27
C TYR A 527 -18.50 -28.26 19.69
N MET A 528 -19.76 -28.20 20.09
CA MET A 528 -20.28 -28.74 21.34
C MET A 528 -21.39 -29.74 21.00
N PRO A 529 -21.84 -30.56 21.96
CA PRO A 529 -23.02 -31.40 21.80
C PRO A 529 -24.21 -30.62 21.20
N GLU A 530 -24.87 -31.20 20.19
CA GLU A 530 -25.94 -30.50 19.46
C GLU A 530 -27.28 -30.50 20.22
N ASP A 531 -27.62 -31.59 20.90
CA ASP A 531 -28.90 -31.84 21.60
C ASP A 531 -28.89 -31.34 23.05
N LEU A 532 -28.49 -30.08 23.26
CA LEU A 532 -28.45 -29.43 24.57
C LEU A 532 -29.65 -28.52 24.81
N THR A 533 -30.12 -28.49 26.06
CA THR A 533 -31.04 -27.43 26.52
C THR A 533 -30.38 -26.05 26.40
N GLU A 534 -31.15 -24.96 26.30
CA GLU A 534 -30.57 -23.61 26.19
C GLU A 534 -29.60 -23.27 27.33
N ALA A 535 -29.91 -23.67 28.56
CA ALA A 535 -29.05 -23.44 29.72
C ALA A 535 -27.72 -24.21 29.59
N GLN A 536 -27.77 -25.47 29.18
CA GLN A 536 -26.58 -26.27 28.91
C GLN A 536 -25.77 -25.70 27.74
N ARG A 537 -26.44 -25.26 26.67
CA ARG A 537 -25.78 -24.63 25.51
C ARG A 537 -25.04 -23.36 25.92
N ARG A 538 -25.64 -22.50 26.76
CA ARG A 538 -24.97 -21.30 27.32
C ARG A 538 -23.76 -21.63 28.20
N ARG A 539 -23.78 -22.78 28.88
CA ARG A 539 -22.65 -23.26 29.70
C ARG A 539 -21.53 -23.82 28.80
N PHE A 540 -21.87 -24.68 27.84
CA PHE A 540 -20.91 -25.40 27.00
C PHE A 540 -20.25 -24.49 25.96
N SER A 541 -20.97 -23.50 25.43
CA SER A 541 -20.46 -22.59 24.38
C SER A 541 -19.20 -21.81 24.81
N ARG A 542 -19.00 -21.60 26.10
CA ARG A 542 -17.81 -20.91 26.65
C ARG A 542 -16.52 -21.72 26.50
N TYR A 543 -16.66 -23.04 26.40
CA TYR A 543 -15.57 -24.01 26.42
C TYR A 543 -15.42 -24.74 25.07
N SER A 544 -16.24 -24.42 24.08
CA SER A 544 -16.30 -25.15 22.81
C SER A 544 -15.30 -24.67 21.76
N HIS A 545 -14.64 -23.53 21.98
CA HIS A 545 -13.71 -22.95 21.02
C HIS A 545 -12.47 -23.85 20.80
N PRO A 546 -12.01 -24.06 19.56
CA PRO A 546 -10.82 -24.86 19.25
C PRO A 546 -9.60 -24.56 20.10
N ARG A 547 -9.26 -23.26 20.30
CA ARG A 547 -8.14 -22.87 21.17
C ARG A 547 -8.28 -23.33 22.62
N TYR A 548 -9.49 -23.33 23.19
CA TYR A 548 -9.70 -23.85 24.54
C TYR A 548 -9.37 -25.34 24.62
N LYS A 549 -9.87 -26.12 23.66
CA LYS A 549 -9.65 -27.57 23.59
C LYS A 549 -8.17 -27.89 23.42
N THR A 550 -7.48 -27.14 22.56
CA THR A 550 -6.03 -27.21 22.39
C THR A 550 -5.30 -26.91 23.71
N MET A 551 -5.68 -25.84 24.42
CA MET A 551 -5.09 -25.50 25.72
C MET A 551 -5.26 -26.64 26.73
N ILE A 552 -6.47 -27.21 26.85
CA ILE A 552 -6.75 -28.30 27.80
C ILE A 552 -5.96 -29.57 27.44
N ALA A 553 -5.97 -29.98 26.17
CA ALA A 553 -5.19 -31.12 25.70
C ALA A 553 -3.69 -30.94 26.00
N ARG A 554 -3.15 -29.75 25.72
CA ARG A 554 -1.75 -29.38 26.02
C ARG A 554 -1.45 -29.43 27.52
N GLN A 555 -2.32 -28.88 28.37
CA GLN A 555 -2.15 -28.92 29.83
C GLN A 555 -2.15 -30.36 30.39
N LYS A 556 -2.84 -31.29 29.73
CA LYS A 556 -2.82 -32.71 30.07
C LYS A 556 -1.64 -33.49 29.45
N GLY A 557 -0.75 -32.81 28.73
CA GLY A 557 0.46 -33.40 28.16
C GLY A 557 0.29 -34.04 26.79
N ALA A 558 -0.78 -33.74 26.06
CA ALA A 558 -0.93 -34.18 24.66
C ALA A 558 0.17 -33.57 23.76
N LYS A 559 0.56 -34.29 22.71
CA LYS A 559 1.53 -33.83 21.69
C LYS A 559 0.87 -33.09 20.53
N GLY A 560 -0.39 -33.39 20.27
CA GLY A 560 -1.15 -32.79 19.19
C GLY A 560 -2.65 -32.94 19.38
N ILE A 561 -3.42 -32.18 18.61
CA ILE A 561 -4.88 -32.24 18.57
C ILE A 561 -5.37 -32.35 17.12
N ILE A 562 -6.36 -33.22 16.91
CA ILE A 562 -7.03 -33.47 15.63
C ILE A 562 -8.47 -33.01 15.78
N ILE A 563 -8.89 -32.02 15.00
CA ILE A 563 -10.24 -31.46 15.04
C ILE A 563 -11.06 -32.03 13.88
N VAL A 564 -12.24 -32.55 14.21
CA VAL A 564 -13.20 -33.14 13.26
C VAL A 564 -14.52 -32.38 13.37
N SER A 565 -15.16 -32.00 12.27
CA SER A 565 -16.42 -31.23 12.37
C SER A 565 -17.54 -32.06 13.00
N GLY A 566 -17.65 -33.33 12.64
CA GLY A 566 -18.68 -34.26 13.11
C GLY A 566 -19.82 -34.35 12.09
N PRO A 567 -20.30 -35.57 11.75
CA PRO A 567 -21.37 -35.78 10.77
C PRO A 567 -22.67 -35.01 11.01
N ASN A 568 -23.00 -34.71 12.27
CA ASN A 568 -24.21 -33.96 12.64
C ASN A 568 -24.04 -32.44 12.55
N ALA A 569 -22.81 -31.94 12.40
CA ALA A 569 -22.54 -30.51 12.37
C ALA A 569 -22.88 -29.92 10.99
N LYS A 570 -23.71 -28.86 10.98
CA LYS A 570 -24.03 -28.14 9.75
C LYS A 570 -22.93 -27.13 9.41
N VAL A 571 -21.96 -27.54 8.61
CA VAL A 571 -20.81 -26.71 8.21
C VAL A 571 -20.77 -26.42 6.71
N LYS A 572 -20.36 -25.20 6.33
CA LYS A 572 -20.07 -24.85 4.92
C LYS A 572 -18.83 -25.59 4.40
N SER A 573 -17.86 -25.88 5.26
CA SER A 573 -16.65 -26.66 4.97
C SER A 573 -16.29 -27.56 6.16
N GLN A 574 -15.94 -28.82 5.89
CA GLN A 574 -15.53 -29.78 6.92
C GLN A 574 -14.17 -29.46 7.53
N LEU A 575 -13.22 -29.02 6.70
CA LEU A 575 -11.91 -28.56 7.17
C LEU A 575 -12.03 -27.15 7.73
N VAL A 576 -11.40 -26.91 8.88
CA VAL A 576 -11.29 -25.57 9.45
C VAL A 576 -10.50 -24.69 8.46
N PRO A 577 -11.06 -23.56 7.98
CA PRO A 577 -10.37 -22.66 7.07
C PRO A 577 -9.08 -22.09 7.69
N LEU A 578 -8.06 -21.86 6.86
CA LEU A 578 -6.93 -21.01 7.25
C LEU A 578 -7.42 -19.56 7.21
N GLY A 579 -7.72 -19.00 8.37
CA GLY A 579 -8.23 -17.63 8.48
C GLY A 579 -8.32 -17.13 9.92
N SER A 580 -8.16 -15.82 10.05
CA SER A 580 -8.40 -14.92 11.21
C SER A 580 -8.34 -15.56 12.60
N ASP A 581 -7.13 -15.79 13.08
CA ASP A 581 -6.92 -15.92 14.51
C ASP A 581 -6.40 -14.59 15.06
N ALA A 582 -7.19 -13.90 15.89
CA ALA A 582 -6.89 -12.53 16.33
C ALA A 582 -5.58 -12.39 17.11
N SER A 583 -4.98 -13.49 17.60
CA SER A 583 -3.67 -13.42 18.26
C SER A 583 -2.47 -13.74 17.37
N MET A 584 -2.70 -14.33 16.18
CA MET A 584 -1.69 -14.88 15.25
C MET A 584 -0.56 -15.70 15.91
N SER A 585 -0.75 -16.11 17.18
CA SER A 585 0.25 -16.73 18.04
C SER A 585 0.08 -18.25 18.05
N ASP A 586 1.20 -18.98 17.97
CA ASP A 586 1.21 -20.44 18.08
C ASP A 586 0.56 -20.89 19.41
N SER A 587 -0.28 -21.91 19.33
CA SER A 587 -0.84 -22.61 20.50
C SER A 587 0.19 -23.46 21.28
N GLY A 588 1.44 -23.51 20.85
CA GLY A 588 2.51 -24.33 21.43
C GLY A 588 2.32 -25.83 21.23
N MET A 589 1.37 -26.27 20.39
CA MET A 589 1.02 -27.68 20.14
C MET A 589 0.65 -27.90 18.67
N ALA A 590 0.93 -29.10 18.15
CA ALA A 590 0.49 -29.48 16.80
C ALA A 590 -1.04 -29.51 16.72
N CYS A 591 -1.61 -28.83 15.73
CA CYS A 591 -3.06 -28.72 15.57
C CYS A 591 -3.45 -28.92 14.10
N ILE A 592 -4.27 -29.93 13.83
CA ILE A 592 -4.78 -30.21 12.48
C ILE A 592 -6.31 -30.33 12.49
N SER A 593 -6.92 -30.06 11.35
CA SER A 593 -8.29 -30.43 11.02
C SER A 593 -8.27 -31.60 10.04
N ILE A 594 -9.20 -32.54 10.18
CA ILE A 594 -9.45 -33.61 9.20
C ILE A 594 -10.92 -33.65 8.83
N THR A 595 -11.24 -34.25 7.68
CA THR A 595 -12.64 -34.49 7.28
C THR A 595 -13.28 -35.60 8.10
N ASP A 596 -14.62 -35.64 8.12
CA ASP A 596 -15.37 -36.70 8.81
C ASP A 596 -15.07 -38.08 8.19
N LYS A 597 -14.82 -38.11 6.87
CA LYS A 597 -14.41 -39.32 6.14
C LYS A 597 -13.07 -39.84 6.65
N THR A 598 -12.05 -38.98 6.73
CA THR A 598 -10.73 -39.34 7.26
C THR A 598 -10.81 -39.79 8.72
N ALA A 599 -11.61 -39.11 9.55
CA ALA A 599 -11.83 -39.52 10.94
C ALA A 599 -12.47 -40.92 11.04
N GLN A 600 -13.45 -41.21 10.19
CA GLN A 600 -14.06 -42.54 10.10
C GLN A 600 -13.06 -43.61 9.67
N GLU A 601 -12.20 -43.33 8.70
CA GLU A 601 -11.13 -44.24 8.26
C GLU A 601 -10.15 -44.57 9.40
N ILE A 602 -9.76 -43.57 10.20
CA ILE A 602 -8.90 -43.74 11.38
C ILE A 602 -9.55 -44.68 12.42
N LEU A 603 -10.85 -44.52 12.68
CA LEU A 603 -11.60 -45.40 13.59
C LEU A 603 -11.64 -46.84 13.08
N THR A 604 -11.86 -47.03 11.78
CA THR A 604 -11.86 -48.35 11.13
C THR A 604 -10.49 -49.02 11.23
N ILE A 605 -9.39 -48.28 10.99
CA ILE A 605 -8.02 -48.80 11.12
C ILE A 605 -7.72 -49.23 12.57
N ALA A 606 -8.28 -48.51 13.55
CA ALA A 606 -8.18 -48.85 14.97
C ALA A 606 -9.04 -50.06 15.39
N GLY A 607 -9.89 -50.58 14.51
CA GLY A 607 -10.82 -51.66 14.79
C GLY A 607 -12.00 -51.25 15.69
N ILE A 608 -12.44 -50.00 15.61
CA ILE A 608 -13.63 -49.51 16.31
C ILE A 608 -14.87 -49.84 15.47
N GLU A 609 -15.82 -50.58 16.04
CA GLU A 609 -17.06 -50.99 15.36
C GLU A 609 -18.09 -49.85 15.21
N GLU A 610 -18.13 -48.93 16.17
CA GLU A 610 -19.01 -47.77 16.14
C GLU A 610 -18.55 -46.74 15.08
N SER A 611 -19.49 -46.27 14.27
CA SER A 611 -19.27 -45.17 13.32
C SER A 611 -19.10 -43.83 14.02
N LEU A 612 -18.42 -42.88 13.37
CA LEU A 612 -18.22 -41.51 13.86
C LEU A 612 -19.56 -40.82 14.19
N GLY A 613 -20.60 -41.08 13.41
CA GLY A 613 -21.96 -40.57 13.65
C GLY A 613 -22.60 -41.19 14.90
N GLU A 614 -22.44 -42.48 15.14
CA GLU A 614 -22.91 -43.13 16.38
C GLU A 614 -22.16 -42.61 17.60
N LEU A 615 -20.84 -42.41 17.49
CA LEU A 615 -20.05 -41.76 18.54
C LEU A 615 -20.57 -40.36 18.83
N GLN A 616 -20.87 -39.55 17.80
CA GLN A 616 -21.39 -38.19 17.96
C GLN A 616 -22.80 -38.19 18.58
N ASN A 617 -23.72 -39.01 18.08
CA ASN A 617 -25.09 -39.15 18.61
C ASN A 617 -25.11 -39.51 20.11
N SER A 618 -24.14 -40.30 20.57
CA SER A 618 -24.00 -40.62 22.00
C SER A 618 -23.60 -39.41 22.85
N LEU A 619 -22.75 -38.53 22.30
CA LEU A 619 -22.17 -37.37 22.96
C LEU A 619 -23.08 -36.13 22.86
N ASP A 620 -23.90 -36.02 21.82
CA ASP A 620 -24.80 -34.88 21.56
C ASP A 620 -25.83 -34.65 22.67
N LYS A 621 -26.13 -35.71 23.44
CA LYS A 621 -27.01 -35.67 24.62
C LYS A 621 -26.38 -34.98 25.84
N GLY A 622 -25.14 -34.48 25.74
CA GLY A 622 -24.43 -33.80 26.82
C GLY A 622 -24.01 -34.68 28.00
N LYS A 623 -24.04 -36.01 27.84
CA LYS A 623 -23.61 -36.97 28.87
C LYS A 623 -22.12 -37.26 28.77
N MET A 624 -21.48 -37.50 29.90
CA MET A 624 -20.08 -37.96 29.92
C MET A 624 -19.99 -39.36 29.31
N ARG A 625 -18.96 -39.56 28.51
CA ARG A 625 -18.62 -40.85 27.91
C ARG A 625 -17.11 -41.03 28.02
N SER A 626 -16.67 -42.26 28.31
CA SER A 626 -15.24 -42.58 28.34
C SER A 626 -14.61 -42.34 26.97
N GLY A 627 -13.40 -41.77 26.97
CA GLY A 627 -12.60 -41.67 25.77
C GLY A 627 -12.14 -43.05 25.26
N ILE A 628 -11.67 -43.08 24.01
CA ILE A 628 -11.29 -44.32 23.32
C ILE A 628 -9.82 -44.24 22.93
N LEU A 629 -9.00 -45.21 23.36
CA LEU A 629 -7.64 -45.37 22.85
C LEU A 629 -7.69 -46.10 21.50
N LEU A 630 -7.16 -45.48 20.44
CA LEU A 630 -7.14 -46.08 19.11
C LEU A 630 -5.92 -47.01 18.97
N LYS A 631 -6.04 -48.22 19.55
CA LYS A 631 -4.93 -49.16 19.71
C LYS A 631 -4.27 -49.52 18.37
N GLY A 632 -2.95 -49.36 18.30
CA GLY A 632 -2.16 -49.71 17.12
C GLY A 632 -2.22 -48.68 15.99
N VAL A 633 -2.86 -47.53 16.21
CA VAL A 633 -2.87 -46.40 15.28
C VAL A 633 -1.94 -45.31 15.76
N HIS A 634 -1.01 -44.89 14.91
CA HIS A 634 -0.10 -43.80 15.22
C HIS A 634 -0.06 -42.78 14.09
N ILE A 635 0.09 -41.52 14.44
CA ILE A 635 0.27 -40.40 13.52
C ILE A 635 1.72 -39.92 13.54
N ASN A 636 2.26 -39.63 12.35
CA ASN A 636 3.39 -38.72 12.15
C ASN A 636 2.88 -37.49 11.40
N ALA A 637 3.42 -36.33 11.72
CA ALA A 637 3.05 -35.09 11.04
C ALA A 637 4.27 -34.19 10.86
N GLU A 638 4.48 -33.68 9.65
CA GLU A 638 5.30 -32.52 9.40
C GLU A 638 4.36 -31.36 9.09
N LEU A 639 4.39 -30.32 9.93
CA LEU A 639 3.46 -29.19 9.83
C LEU A 639 4.26 -27.92 9.56
N SER A 640 3.85 -27.18 8.54
CA SER A 640 4.46 -25.91 8.17
C SER A 640 3.38 -24.89 7.82
N ILE A 641 3.39 -23.76 8.52
CA ILE A 641 2.56 -22.59 8.19
C ILE A 641 3.45 -21.38 7.95
N ILE A 642 3.10 -20.57 6.96
CA ILE A 642 3.77 -19.32 6.62
C ILE A 642 2.87 -18.17 7.04
N GLN A 643 3.36 -17.32 7.93
CA GLN A 643 2.73 -16.04 8.23
C GLN A 643 3.01 -15.08 7.07
N GLU A 644 1.97 -14.71 6.31
CA GLU A 644 2.09 -13.73 5.25
C GLU A 644 2.26 -12.34 5.88
N LYS A 645 3.47 -11.80 5.82
CA LYS A 645 3.75 -10.45 6.31
C LYS A 645 3.49 -9.43 5.21
N ARG A 646 2.64 -8.44 5.50
CA ARG A 646 2.45 -7.25 4.66
C ARG A 646 2.82 -5.99 5.44
N LYS A 647 2.90 -4.88 4.73
CA LYS A 647 3.22 -3.56 5.30
C LYS A 647 1.99 -2.67 5.26
N GLY A 648 1.52 -2.25 6.43
CA GLY A 648 0.55 -1.16 6.57
C GLY A 648 1.25 0.19 6.54
N ARG A 649 0.48 1.26 6.29
CA ARG A 649 1.01 2.61 6.10
C ARG A 649 0.08 3.69 6.64
N ASN A 650 0.44 4.28 7.76
CA ASN A 650 -0.20 5.50 8.28
C ASN A 650 0.25 6.73 7.47
N VAL A 651 -0.57 7.78 7.45
CA VAL A 651 -0.24 9.09 6.87
C VAL A 651 -0.32 10.19 7.92
N MET A 652 0.77 10.92 8.11
CA MET A 652 0.95 11.91 9.17
C MET A 652 1.29 13.28 8.57
N GLY A 653 0.41 14.26 8.77
CA GLY A 653 0.63 15.67 8.41
C GLY A 653 0.64 16.57 9.64
N VAL A 654 1.45 17.63 9.64
CA VAL A 654 1.66 18.48 10.82
C VAL A 654 1.47 19.96 10.48
N ILE A 655 0.75 20.66 11.36
CA ILE A 655 0.79 22.12 11.45
C ILE A 655 1.55 22.47 12.73
N PRO A 656 2.82 22.94 12.66
CA PRO A 656 3.61 23.19 13.85
C PRO A 656 3.17 24.46 14.57
N ALA A 657 3.24 24.43 15.91
CA ALA A 657 3.23 25.62 16.74
C ALA A 657 4.63 26.24 16.88
N LYS A 658 4.69 27.48 17.40
CA LYS A 658 5.96 28.17 17.65
C LYS A 658 6.80 27.47 18.71
N ASP A 659 6.16 26.92 19.74
CA ASP A 659 6.82 26.12 20.76
C ASP A 659 6.71 24.62 20.37
N PRO A 660 7.81 23.98 19.96
CA PRO A 660 7.80 22.58 19.58
C PRO A 660 7.68 21.62 20.78
N HIS A 661 7.81 22.12 22.02
CA HIS A 661 7.70 21.31 23.24
C HIS A 661 6.28 21.26 23.82
N SER A 662 5.37 22.09 23.30
CA SER A 662 3.98 22.07 23.72
C SER A 662 3.29 20.78 23.25
N PRO A 663 2.59 20.02 24.14
CA PRO A 663 1.93 18.77 23.76
C PRO A 663 0.94 18.99 22.61
N ALA A 664 1.04 18.18 21.55
CA ALA A 664 0.27 18.34 20.32
C ALA A 664 -1.19 17.86 20.48
N VAL A 665 -2.09 18.37 19.65
CA VAL A 665 -3.43 17.78 19.47
C VAL A 665 -3.37 16.87 18.25
N ILE A 666 -3.75 15.61 18.39
CA ILE A 666 -3.87 14.69 17.26
C ILE A 666 -5.34 14.55 16.87
N ILE A 667 -5.63 14.61 15.59
CA ILE A 667 -6.94 14.28 15.02
C ILE A 667 -6.74 13.20 13.96
N GLY A 668 -7.52 12.12 14.04
CA GLY A 668 -7.38 11.01 13.11
C GLY A 668 -8.69 10.42 12.61
N ALA A 669 -8.53 9.59 11.58
CA ALA A 669 -9.55 8.75 10.97
C ALA A 669 -8.82 7.58 10.29
N HIS A 670 -9.40 6.39 10.25
CA HIS A 670 -8.79 5.28 9.50
C HIS A 670 -9.10 5.38 8.00
N VAL A 671 -8.19 4.85 7.18
CA VAL A 671 -8.23 4.88 5.71
C VAL A 671 -8.46 3.49 5.10
N ASP A 672 -8.13 2.43 5.85
CA ASP A 672 -8.26 1.05 5.40
C ASP A 672 -9.66 0.49 5.60
N HIS A 673 -10.14 -0.34 4.68
CA HIS A 673 -11.41 -1.05 4.83
C HIS A 673 -11.26 -2.54 4.47
N LEU A 674 -12.34 -3.29 4.25
CA LEU A 674 -12.30 -4.76 4.18
C LEU A 674 -11.81 -5.35 2.83
N GLY A 675 -11.71 -4.55 1.77
CA GLY A 675 -11.25 -5.02 0.46
C GLY A 675 -12.26 -5.87 -0.33
N PRO A 676 -11.79 -6.63 -1.34
CA PRO A 676 -12.64 -7.40 -2.26
C PRO A 676 -12.94 -8.84 -1.80
N GLU A 677 -12.24 -9.34 -0.77
CA GLU A 677 -12.39 -10.72 -0.28
C GLU A 677 -13.21 -10.79 1.00
N ILE A 678 -13.88 -11.93 1.22
CA ILE A 678 -14.64 -12.20 2.46
C ILE A 678 -13.67 -12.45 3.61
N GLY A 679 -13.29 -11.39 4.31
CA GLY A 679 -12.57 -11.45 5.57
C GLY A 679 -13.48 -11.69 6.77
N SER A 680 -12.91 -12.00 7.94
CA SER A 680 -13.62 -12.23 9.20
C SER A 680 -14.41 -11.03 9.74
N GLY A 681 -14.20 -9.84 9.17
CA GLY A 681 -14.91 -8.61 9.49
C GLY A 681 -16.17 -8.37 8.66
N SER A 682 -16.36 -9.06 7.52
CA SER A 682 -17.50 -8.82 6.62
C SER A 682 -18.83 -9.31 7.20
N ARG A 683 -19.87 -8.50 7.01
CA ARG A 683 -21.28 -8.82 7.33
C ARG A 683 -22.10 -9.23 6.09
N ALA A 684 -21.46 -9.33 4.91
CA ALA A 684 -22.11 -9.66 3.64
C ALA A 684 -22.74 -11.06 3.62
N SER A 685 -23.84 -11.24 2.87
CA SER A 685 -24.51 -12.52 2.70
C SER A 685 -24.99 -12.80 1.27
N GLY A 686 -25.00 -14.06 0.84
CA GLY A 686 -25.55 -14.42 -0.47
C GLY A 686 -24.75 -13.85 -1.66
N LYS A 687 -25.41 -13.11 -2.57
CA LYS A 687 -24.77 -12.64 -3.83
C LYS A 687 -23.79 -11.48 -3.64
N GLU A 688 -23.91 -10.72 -2.55
CA GLU A 688 -22.99 -9.62 -2.26
C GLU A 688 -21.65 -10.11 -1.69
N GLU A 689 -21.54 -11.37 -1.27
CA GLU A 689 -20.34 -11.94 -0.64
C GLU A 689 -19.06 -11.77 -1.48
N SER A 690 -19.15 -11.73 -2.81
CA SER A 690 -17.98 -11.61 -3.71
C SER A 690 -17.78 -10.20 -4.28
N THR A 691 -18.27 -9.16 -3.62
CA THR A 691 -18.21 -7.78 -4.10
C THR A 691 -17.33 -6.89 -3.22
N ILE A 692 -16.83 -5.80 -3.80
CA ILE A 692 -15.91 -4.87 -3.14
C ILE A 692 -16.61 -4.19 -1.96
N HIS A 693 -15.98 -4.21 -0.79
CA HIS A 693 -16.40 -3.39 0.34
C HIS A 693 -15.89 -1.97 0.11
N TYR A 694 -16.77 -1.06 -0.31
CA TYR A 694 -16.38 0.32 -0.66
C TYR A 694 -16.04 1.18 0.56
N GLY A 695 -16.72 0.97 1.69
CA GLY A 695 -16.50 1.71 2.92
C GLY A 695 -16.72 3.21 2.75
N ALA A 696 -17.87 3.60 2.19
CA ALA A 696 -18.20 5.01 1.95
C ALA A 696 -18.45 5.78 3.25
N ASP A 697 -19.10 5.16 4.23
CA ASP A 697 -19.26 5.72 5.58
C ASP A 697 -18.14 5.23 6.48
N ASP A 698 -17.93 3.92 6.51
CA ASP A 698 -16.90 3.20 7.24
C ASP A 698 -15.77 2.85 6.28
N ASN A 699 -15.01 3.82 5.79
CA ASN A 699 -14.46 4.91 6.59
C ASN A 699 -14.15 6.17 5.81
N ALA A 700 -14.47 6.18 4.51
CA ALA A 700 -14.14 7.29 3.63
C ALA A 700 -14.71 8.62 4.14
N SER A 701 -15.86 8.59 4.82
CA SER A 701 -16.47 9.76 5.45
C SER A 701 -15.59 10.42 6.51
N GLY A 702 -14.97 9.63 7.40
CA GLY A 702 -14.06 10.12 8.44
C GLY A 702 -12.77 10.67 7.85
N THR A 703 -12.18 9.95 6.89
CA THR A 703 -10.99 10.41 6.17
C THR A 703 -11.26 11.69 5.37
N ALA A 704 -12.41 11.81 4.71
CA ALA A 704 -12.81 13.04 4.02
C ALA A 704 -12.93 14.22 5.01
N GLY A 705 -13.54 14.00 6.18
CA GLY A 705 -13.59 15.00 7.24
C GLY A 705 -12.19 15.42 7.71
N LEU A 706 -11.24 14.48 7.82
CA LEU A 706 -9.86 14.78 8.21
C LEU A 706 -9.16 15.72 7.21
N LEU A 707 -9.32 15.46 5.91
CA LEU A 707 -8.76 16.28 4.83
C LEU A 707 -9.31 17.71 4.85
N GLU A 708 -10.63 17.86 5.01
CA GLU A 708 -11.31 19.16 5.09
C GLU A 708 -10.89 19.97 6.34
N ILE A 709 -10.75 19.31 7.50
CA ILE A 709 -10.26 19.98 8.72
C ILE A 709 -8.81 20.44 8.53
N ALA A 710 -7.98 19.65 7.86
CA ALA A 710 -6.59 20.00 7.58
C ALA A 710 -6.51 21.23 6.67
N GLU A 711 -7.26 21.27 5.58
CA GLU A 711 -7.30 22.42 4.67
C GLU A 711 -7.81 23.68 5.37
N TYR A 712 -8.93 23.57 6.10
CA TYR A 712 -9.48 24.67 6.88
C TYR A 712 -8.45 25.27 7.85
N LEU A 713 -7.78 24.43 8.65
CA LEU A 713 -6.81 24.92 9.63
C LEU A 713 -5.55 25.49 8.98
N ALA A 714 -5.08 24.90 7.87
CA ALA A 714 -3.96 25.42 7.09
C ALA A 714 -4.27 26.81 6.52
N ASP A 715 -5.46 27.00 5.95
CA ASP A 715 -5.95 28.30 5.46
C ASP A 715 -6.10 29.33 6.59
N GLN A 716 -6.66 28.94 7.74
CA GLN A 716 -6.74 29.85 8.88
C GLN A 716 -5.35 30.27 9.39
N LYS A 717 -4.35 29.38 9.33
CA LYS A 717 -2.97 29.70 9.68
C LYS A 717 -2.33 30.65 8.66
N SER A 718 -2.46 30.37 7.37
CA SER A 718 -1.88 31.20 6.30
C SER A 718 -2.44 32.63 6.32
N LYS A 719 -3.73 32.78 6.66
CA LYS A 719 -4.41 34.09 6.85
C LYS A 719 -4.09 34.77 8.18
N GLY A 720 -3.26 34.19 9.04
CA GLY A 720 -2.93 34.73 10.37
C GLY A 720 -4.10 34.71 11.37
N LYS A 721 -5.17 33.96 11.08
CA LYS A 721 -6.40 33.87 11.89
C LYS A 721 -6.38 32.71 12.89
N LEU A 722 -5.37 31.85 12.86
CA LEU A 722 -5.18 30.75 13.80
C LEU A 722 -4.00 31.04 14.75
N PRO A 723 -4.26 31.57 15.97
CA PRO A 723 -3.23 31.80 16.97
C PRO A 723 -2.83 30.48 17.64
N ILE A 724 -2.11 29.64 16.90
CA ILE A 724 -1.73 28.29 17.31
C ILE A 724 -0.75 28.32 18.49
N LYS A 725 -1.09 27.59 19.56
CA LYS A 725 -0.25 27.39 20.75
C LYS A 725 0.31 25.97 20.86
N ARG A 726 -0.36 24.99 20.24
CA ARG A 726 0.05 23.58 20.19
C ARG A 726 0.03 23.10 18.75
N SER A 727 0.99 22.28 18.37
CA SER A 727 1.00 21.66 17.04
C SER A 727 -0.26 20.81 16.85
N VAL A 728 -0.73 20.73 15.60
CA VAL A 728 -1.81 19.82 15.20
C VAL A 728 -1.20 18.72 14.36
N ILE A 729 -1.51 17.47 14.69
CA ILE A 729 -1.11 16.30 13.93
C ILE A 729 -2.37 15.69 13.32
N PHE A 730 -2.38 15.55 12.00
CA PHE A 730 -3.42 14.88 11.24
C PHE A 730 -2.95 13.47 10.92
N ALA A 731 -3.75 12.47 11.29
CA ALA A 731 -3.37 11.06 11.18
C ALA A 731 -4.42 10.25 10.43
N ALA A 732 -4.08 9.77 9.24
CA ALA A 732 -4.86 8.74 8.56
C ALA A 732 -4.31 7.36 8.93
N TRP A 733 -5.08 6.57 9.67
CA TRP A 733 -4.66 5.28 10.24
C TRP A 733 -4.87 4.13 9.27
N SER A 734 -3.94 3.18 9.29
CA SER A 734 -3.99 1.92 8.56
C SER A 734 -4.11 0.75 9.54
N GLY A 735 -4.77 -0.34 9.15
CA GLY A 735 -4.96 -1.54 9.96
C GLY A 735 -5.95 -1.39 11.11
N GLU A 736 -6.90 -0.45 11.04
CA GLU A 736 -7.96 -0.31 12.04
C GLU A 736 -8.86 -1.56 12.05
N GLU A 737 -9.27 -1.99 10.86
CA GLU A 737 -10.15 -3.15 10.59
C GLU A 737 -9.55 -4.48 11.06
N LEU A 738 -8.23 -4.48 11.23
CA LEU A 738 -7.44 -5.61 11.69
C LEU A 738 -7.10 -5.54 13.19
N GLY A 739 -7.66 -4.55 13.91
CA GLY A 739 -7.50 -4.37 15.35
C GLY A 739 -6.57 -3.21 15.72
N LEU A 740 -6.79 -2.01 15.16
CA LEU A 740 -6.10 -0.77 15.53
C LEU A 740 -4.58 -0.81 15.33
N LEU A 741 -4.10 -1.58 14.35
CA LEU A 741 -2.67 -1.90 14.21
C LEU A 741 -1.81 -0.65 13.99
N GLY A 742 -2.27 0.28 13.16
CA GLY A 742 -1.54 1.50 12.82
C GLY A 742 -1.44 2.48 13.99
N SER A 743 -2.55 2.79 14.66
CA SER A 743 -2.52 3.69 15.84
C SER A 743 -1.74 3.06 17.00
N ALA A 744 -1.87 1.75 17.22
CA ALA A 744 -1.10 1.01 18.22
C ALA A 744 0.40 1.01 17.91
N HIS A 745 0.78 0.89 16.63
CA HIS A 745 2.18 1.06 16.21
C HIS A 745 2.69 2.47 16.51
N TYR A 746 1.94 3.50 16.11
CA TYR A 746 2.30 4.91 16.30
C TYR A 746 2.57 5.26 17.77
N VAL A 747 1.67 4.89 18.68
CA VAL A 747 1.83 5.19 20.11
C VAL A 747 3.04 4.47 20.73
N ARG A 748 3.30 3.21 20.32
CA ARG A 748 4.45 2.43 20.81
C ARG A 748 5.78 3.00 20.32
N GLN A 749 5.87 3.32 19.03
CA GLN A 749 7.09 3.88 18.44
C GLN A 749 7.42 5.24 19.08
N ASN A 750 6.43 6.12 19.24
CA ASN A 750 6.64 7.42 19.90
C ASN A 750 7.02 7.26 21.38
N ALA A 751 6.36 6.36 22.12
CA ALA A 751 6.72 6.08 23.51
C ALA A 751 8.19 5.65 23.64
N LYS A 752 8.63 4.72 22.78
CA LYS A 752 10.02 4.26 22.71
C LYS A 752 10.98 5.37 22.34
N MET A 753 10.67 6.15 21.31
CA MET A 753 11.54 7.18 20.77
C MET A 753 11.79 8.31 21.78
N PHE A 754 10.74 8.77 22.46
CA PHE A 754 10.84 9.94 23.36
C PHE A 754 11.11 9.58 24.82
N PHE A 755 10.75 8.37 25.27
CA PHE A 755 10.88 7.97 26.68
C PHE A 755 11.72 6.71 26.90
N GLY A 756 12.19 6.05 25.84
CA GLY A 756 12.98 4.81 25.95
C GLY A 756 12.17 3.58 26.39
N ASP A 757 10.84 3.71 26.49
CA ASP A 757 9.92 2.68 26.97
C ASP A 757 8.69 2.66 26.06
N GLU A 758 8.46 1.54 25.36
CA GLU A 758 7.32 1.33 24.46
C GLU A 758 5.98 1.42 25.17
N ASP A 759 5.94 1.30 26.51
CA ASP A 759 4.73 1.33 27.34
C ASP A 759 4.55 2.65 28.13
N ALA A 760 5.38 3.66 27.86
CA ALA A 760 5.29 4.97 28.52
C ALA A 760 3.96 5.68 28.28
N LYS A 761 3.59 6.54 29.24
CA LYS A 761 2.50 7.51 29.08
C LYS A 761 2.88 8.55 28.04
N LEU A 762 1.89 8.98 27.27
CA LEU A 762 2.06 9.95 26.17
C LEU A 762 1.44 11.31 26.48
N ASP A 763 0.98 11.54 27.71
CA ASP A 763 0.36 12.79 28.16
C ASP A 763 1.31 13.99 28.08
N LYS A 764 2.62 13.78 27.96
CA LYS A 764 3.61 14.84 27.68
C LYS A 764 3.78 15.16 26.20
N LEU A 765 3.44 14.25 25.30
CA LEU A 765 3.53 14.45 23.85
C LEU A 765 2.20 14.91 23.26
N PHE A 766 1.08 14.40 23.76
CA PHE A 766 -0.25 14.69 23.24
C PHE A 766 -1.15 15.27 24.32
N ALA A 767 -1.78 16.41 24.00
CA ALA A 767 -2.77 17.08 24.84
C ALA A 767 -4.14 16.39 24.78
N ALA A 768 -4.53 15.89 23.61
CA ALA A 768 -5.77 15.16 23.36
C ALA A 768 -5.68 14.42 22.02
N ALA A 769 -6.46 13.36 21.89
CA ALA A 769 -6.65 12.62 20.64
C ALA A 769 -8.12 12.63 20.21
N LEU A 770 -8.40 13.31 19.10
CA LEU A 770 -9.71 13.37 18.47
C LEU A 770 -9.78 12.31 17.37
N ASN A 771 -10.93 11.68 17.21
CA ASN A 771 -11.14 10.69 16.16
C ASN A 771 -12.49 10.90 15.48
N MET A 772 -12.55 10.56 14.19
CA MET A 772 -13.77 10.58 13.39
C MET A 772 -13.91 9.25 12.67
N ASP A 773 -15.05 8.63 12.90
CA ASP A 773 -15.38 7.31 12.39
C ASP A 773 -16.86 7.30 12.03
N MET A 774 -17.22 6.82 10.84
CA MET A 774 -18.59 6.79 10.31
C MET A 774 -19.37 8.10 10.56
N ILE A 775 -18.95 9.19 9.91
CA ILE A 775 -19.57 10.53 10.05
C ILE A 775 -20.52 10.90 8.90
N GLY A 776 -20.65 10.03 7.91
CA GLY A 776 -21.40 10.22 6.67
C GLY A 776 -22.90 9.95 6.78
N ARG A 777 -23.36 9.19 7.77
CA ARG A 777 -24.78 8.80 7.95
C ARG A 777 -25.54 9.66 8.96
N PHE A 778 -25.16 10.93 9.08
CA PHE A 778 -25.84 11.86 9.97
C PHE A 778 -27.32 12.04 9.56
N GLU A 779 -28.26 11.51 10.35
CA GLU A 779 -29.69 11.77 10.18
C GLU A 779 -30.23 12.72 11.25
N ASN A 780 -30.28 12.25 12.50
CA ASN A 780 -30.99 12.92 13.59
C ASN A 780 -30.12 13.30 14.78
N LYS A 781 -28.93 12.70 14.93
CA LYS A 781 -28.02 12.96 16.05
C LYS A 781 -26.58 12.64 15.71
N LEU A 782 -25.66 13.39 16.30
CA LEU A 782 -24.24 13.06 16.39
C LEU A 782 -23.98 12.41 17.75
N VAL A 783 -23.27 11.29 17.78
CA VAL A 783 -22.82 10.64 19.00
C VAL A 783 -21.37 11.02 19.26
N LEU A 784 -21.11 11.58 20.44
CA LEU A 784 -19.76 11.85 20.92
C LEU A 784 -19.39 10.84 22.00
N GLN A 785 -18.35 10.06 21.77
CA GLN A 785 -17.87 9.04 22.69
C GLN A 785 -16.51 9.43 23.29
N GLY A 786 -16.11 8.82 24.40
CA GLY A 786 -14.90 9.22 25.12
C GLY A 786 -15.07 10.45 26.01
N VAL A 787 -16.29 10.97 26.18
CA VAL A 787 -16.56 12.20 26.94
C VAL A 787 -16.16 12.07 28.42
N GLY A 788 -16.11 10.85 28.97
CA GLY A 788 -15.64 10.62 30.34
C GLY A 788 -14.12 10.72 30.51
N SER A 789 -13.34 10.79 29.43
CA SER A 789 -11.88 10.85 29.50
C SER A 789 -11.32 12.20 29.94
N SER A 790 -12.15 13.25 30.00
CA SER A 790 -11.78 14.59 30.48
C SER A 790 -12.99 15.31 31.06
N SER A 791 -12.82 16.01 32.18
CA SER A 791 -13.86 16.88 32.75
C SER A 791 -14.12 18.13 31.90
N SER A 792 -13.24 18.43 30.95
CA SER A 792 -13.31 19.63 30.10
C SER A 792 -14.23 19.46 28.90
N TRP A 793 -14.58 18.23 28.52
CA TRP A 793 -15.34 17.95 27.30
C TRP A 793 -16.72 18.60 27.23
N PRO A 794 -17.59 18.55 28.26
CA PRO A 794 -18.91 19.17 28.19
C PRO A 794 -18.86 20.66 27.84
N ALA A 795 -17.96 21.41 28.47
CA ALA A 795 -17.82 22.84 28.23
C ALA A 795 -17.26 23.16 26.84
N GLU A 796 -16.32 22.36 26.33
CA GLU A 796 -15.82 22.55 24.97
C GLU A 796 -16.88 22.16 23.92
N ILE A 797 -17.59 21.05 24.11
CA ILE A 797 -18.68 20.62 23.21
C ILE A 797 -19.74 21.72 23.11
N GLU A 798 -20.19 22.28 24.24
CA GLU A 798 -21.17 23.37 24.26
C GLU A 798 -20.70 24.58 23.44
N LYS A 799 -19.48 25.08 23.72
CA LYS A 799 -18.90 26.24 23.03
C LYS A 799 -18.79 26.03 21.53
N ARG A 800 -18.36 24.84 21.08
CA ARG A 800 -18.11 24.55 19.66
C ARG A 800 -19.38 24.15 18.91
N ASN A 801 -20.39 23.64 19.61
CA ASN A 801 -21.67 23.32 19.00
C ASN A 801 -22.60 24.54 18.86
N ALA A 802 -22.48 25.55 19.73
CA ALA A 802 -23.29 26.77 19.67
C ALA A 802 -23.42 27.42 18.26
N PRO A 803 -22.36 27.57 17.45
CA PRO A 803 -22.47 28.13 16.10
C PRO A 803 -23.00 27.16 15.03
N ILE A 804 -23.17 25.87 15.33
CA ILE A 804 -23.56 24.83 14.36
C ILE A 804 -24.97 24.31 14.65
N GLY A 805 -25.30 24.09 15.92
CA GLY A 805 -26.62 23.60 16.35
C GLY A 805 -26.84 22.11 16.07
N LEU A 806 -25.82 21.26 16.21
CA LEU A 806 -26.00 19.82 16.05
C LEU A 806 -26.76 19.21 17.24
N PRO A 807 -27.73 18.32 17.00
CA PRO A 807 -28.27 17.45 18.03
C PRO A 807 -27.20 16.44 18.47
N ILE A 808 -26.62 16.63 19.66
CA ILE A 808 -25.52 15.81 20.17
C ILE A 808 -26.00 14.90 21.30
N THR A 809 -25.62 13.62 21.25
CA THR A 809 -25.71 12.67 22.37
C THR A 809 -24.30 12.31 22.83
N THR A 810 -24.01 12.45 24.12
CA THR A 810 -22.70 12.12 24.69
C THR A 810 -22.69 10.75 25.37
N GLN A 811 -21.61 10.00 25.19
CA GLN A 811 -21.32 8.75 25.89
C GLN A 811 -20.01 8.91 26.68
N SER A 812 -20.05 8.55 27.96
CA SER A 812 -18.88 8.71 28.85
C SER A 812 -17.82 7.62 28.66
N ASP A 813 -18.16 6.47 28.07
CA ASP A 813 -17.21 5.38 27.88
C ASP A 813 -16.03 5.81 27.01
N SER A 814 -14.83 5.44 27.44
CA SER A 814 -13.56 5.77 26.80
C SER A 814 -12.80 4.52 26.33
N TYR A 815 -13.37 3.32 26.53
CA TYR A 815 -12.87 2.07 25.95
C TYR A 815 -13.62 1.77 24.65
N LEU A 816 -13.18 2.42 23.58
CA LEU A 816 -13.82 2.36 22.27
C LEU A 816 -13.14 1.31 21.37
N ALA A 817 -13.86 0.76 20.41
CA ALA A 817 -13.28 -0.05 19.35
C ALA A 817 -12.89 0.86 18.17
N THR A 818 -11.94 1.78 18.41
CA THR A 818 -11.45 2.74 17.41
C THR A 818 -10.06 3.23 17.80
N ASP A 819 -9.34 3.85 16.87
CA ASP A 819 -7.92 4.24 17.03
C ASP A 819 -7.64 5.15 18.23
N ALA A 820 -8.62 5.94 18.65
CA ALA A 820 -8.52 6.79 19.85
C ALA A 820 -8.14 5.99 21.10
N THR A 821 -8.57 4.73 21.20
CA THR A 821 -8.29 3.87 22.37
C THR A 821 -6.80 3.64 22.57
N SER A 822 -6.02 3.56 21.49
CA SER A 822 -4.55 3.45 21.56
C SER A 822 -3.92 4.62 22.34
N PHE A 823 -4.51 5.81 22.29
CA PHE A 823 -4.07 7.00 23.02
C PHE A 823 -4.62 7.05 24.45
N TYR A 824 -5.88 6.69 24.65
CA TYR A 824 -6.51 6.67 25.98
C TYR A 824 -5.80 5.74 26.95
N LEU A 825 -5.39 4.56 26.48
CA LEU A 825 -4.60 3.62 27.27
C LEU A 825 -3.22 4.18 27.68
N ARG A 826 -2.75 5.24 27.02
CA ARG A 826 -1.47 5.93 27.29
C ARG A 826 -1.63 7.25 28.04
N GLY A 827 -2.79 7.49 28.65
CA GLY A 827 -3.02 8.67 29.50
C GLY A 827 -3.39 9.95 28.74
N VAL A 828 -3.82 9.83 27.48
CA VAL A 828 -4.25 10.97 26.65
C VAL A 828 -5.78 11.01 26.64
N PRO A 829 -6.43 12.15 26.91
CA PRO A 829 -7.89 12.26 26.82
C PRO A 829 -8.35 12.18 25.37
N ILE A 830 -9.50 11.55 25.14
CA ILE A 830 -10.03 11.22 23.82
C ILE A 830 -11.43 11.76 23.58
N LEU A 831 -11.76 12.01 22.31
CA LEU A 831 -13.12 12.29 21.88
C LEU A 831 -13.34 11.73 20.48
N ASN A 832 -14.31 10.83 20.32
CA ASN A 832 -14.67 10.24 19.04
C ASN A 832 -16.02 10.77 18.55
N ALA A 833 -16.11 11.15 17.28
CA ALA A 833 -17.35 11.53 16.61
C ALA A 833 -17.86 10.38 15.74
N PHE A 834 -19.15 10.03 15.90
CA PHE A 834 -19.79 8.87 15.28
C PHE A 834 -21.27 9.14 15.00
N THR A 835 -21.81 8.70 13.87
CA THR A 835 -23.24 8.93 13.52
C THR A 835 -24.18 7.76 13.80
N GLY A 836 -23.64 6.60 14.18
CA GLY A 836 -24.44 5.42 14.50
C GLY A 836 -24.15 4.25 13.57
N ALA A 837 -24.37 3.02 14.07
CA ALA A 837 -24.27 1.83 13.24
C ALA A 837 -25.52 1.68 12.36
N HIS A 838 -25.37 1.06 11.20
CA HIS A 838 -26.45 0.77 10.26
C HIS A 838 -26.30 -0.64 9.66
N ASP A 839 -27.31 -1.08 8.92
CA ASP A 839 -27.35 -2.45 8.37
C ASP A 839 -26.28 -2.67 7.29
N ASP A 840 -25.90 -1.62 6.56
CA ASP A 840 -24.85 -1.71 5.52
C ASP A 840 -23.42 -1.78 6.08
N TYR A 841 -23.22 -1.60 7.39
CA TYR A 841 -21.89 -1.58 8.02
C TYR A 841 -21.15 -2.89 7.77
N HIS A 842 -19.88 -2.81 7.36
CA HIS A 842 -19.05 -3.95 6.95
C HIS A 842 -19.67 -4.79 5.81
N THR A 843 -20.46 -4.18 4.93
CA THR A 843 -21.00 -4.83 3.74
C THR A 843 -20.60 -4.06 2.47
N PRO A 844 -20.61 -4.72 1.29
CA PRO A 844 -20.44 -4.05 0.01
C PRO A 844 -21.50 -3.00 -0.34
N LEU A 845 -22.59 -2.95 0.44
CA LEU A 845 -23.65 -1.97 0.30
C LEU A 845 -23.35 -0.65 1.03
N ASP A 846 -22.20 -0.51 1.69
CA ASP A 846 -21.76 0.79 2.21
C ASP A 846 -21.21 1.68 1.10
N THR A 847 -22.14 2.26 0.34
CA THR A 847 -21.90 2.98 -0.91
C THR A 847 -22.23 4.47 -0.80
N ILE A 848 -21.63 5.24 -1.71
CA ILE A 848 -21.67 6.70 -1.71
C ILE A 848 -23.08 7.31 -1.82
N ASP A 849 -24.01 6.63 -2.48
CA ASP A 849 -25.40 7.09 -2.67
C ASP A 849 -26.17 7.23 -1.35
N LYS A 850 -25.67 6.62 -0.28
CA LYS A 850 -26.31 6.62 1.03
C LYS A 850 -25.73 7.65 2.01
N ILE A 851 -24.73 8.41 1.59
CA ILE A 851 -24.06 9.40 2.42
C ILE A 851 -24.85 10.71 2.46
N ASN A 852 -25.08 11.24 3.67
CA ASN A 852 -25.56 12.59 3.88
C ASN A 852 -24.39 13.58 3.93
N PHE A 853 -23.97 14.07 2.76
CA PHE A 853 -22.83 14.99 2.63
C PHE A 853 -22.98 16.30 3.41
N GLU A 854 -24.19 16.85 3.48
CA GLU A 854 -24.48 18.07 4.26
C GLU A 854 -24.35 17.82 5.77
N GLY A 855 -24.83 16.66 6.23
CA GLY A 855 -24.65 16.21 7.60
C GLY A 855 -23.18 16.00 7.95
N ALA A 856 -22.45 15.28 7.10
CA ALA A 856 -21.02 15.04 7.24
C ALA A 856 -20.21 16.35 7.29
N ALA A 857 -20.51 17.33 6.44
CA ALA A 857 -19.87 18.64 6.46
C ALA A 857 -20.13 19.39 7.77
N LYS A 858 -21.34 19.32 8.35
CA LYS A 858 -21.65 19.92 9.66
C LYS A 858 -20.88 19.25 10.80
N VAL A 859 -20.81 17.91 10.81
CA VAL A 859 -20.02 17.15 11.81
C VAL A 859 -18.54 17.48 11.69
N THR A 860 -18.02 17.51 10.45
CA THR A 860 -16.63 17.90 10.14
C THR A 860 -16.32 19.31 10.64
N LYS A 861 -17.22 20.27 10.39
CA LYS A 861 -17.08 21.64 10.90
C LYS A 861 -17.08 21.71 12.43
N PHE A 862 -17.89 20.90 13.10
CA PHE A 862 -17.88 20.79 14.56
C PHE A 862 -16.53 20.29 15.06
N MET A 863 -16.00 19.21 14.48
CA MET A 863 -14.69 18.67 14.84
C MET A 863 -13.56 19.64 14.51
N ALA A 864 -13.66 20.41 13.43
CA ALA A 864 -12.72 21.49 13.12
C ALA A 864 -12.67 22.56 14.23
N LEU A 865 -13.84 22.94 14.76
CA LEU A 865 -13.94 23.90 15.86
C LEU A 865 -13.44 23.33 17.18
N MET A 866 -13.66 22.04 17.45
CA MET A 866 -13.05 21.33 18.58
C MET A 866 -11.52 21.37 18.49
N THR A 867 -10.95 20.96 17.36
CA THR A 867 -9.49 21.01 17.12
C THR A 867 -8.96 22.43 17.26
N ARG A 868 -9.59 23.41 16.60
CA ARG A 868 -9.23 24.83 16.70
C ARG A 868 -9.23 25.33 18.16
N GLY A 869 -10.23 24.92 18.95
CA GLY A 869 -10.33 25.27 20.35
C GLY A 869 -9.14 24.77 21.17
N LEU A 870 -8.81 23.49 21.03
CA LEU A 870 -7.73 22.84 21.77
C LEU A 870 -6.35 23.40 21.42
N VAL A 871 -6.13 23.75 20.15
CA VAL A 871 -4.81 24.21 19.68
C VAL A 871 -4.58 25.70 19.97
N THR A 872 -5.63 26.46 20.30
CA THR A 872 -5.55 27.90 20.67
C THR A 872 -5.66 28.14 22.17
N SER A 873 -6.23 27.19 22.93
CA SER A 873 -6.35 27.27 24.39
C SER A 873 -4.98 27.30 25.08
N PRO A 874 -4.75 28.10 26.15
CA PRO A 874 -3.56 27.96 26.98
C PRO A 874 -3.58 26.67 27.79
N ASP A 875 -4.75 26.16 28.16
CA ASP A 875 -4.91 24.97 28.99
C ASP A 875 -5.13 23.73 28.14
N ARG A 876 -4.60 22.59 28.59
CA ARG A 876 -4.86 21.27 27.98
C ARG A 876 -6.00 20.56 28.72
N PRO A 877 -6.77 19.70 28.05
CA PRO A 877 -7.73 18.84 28.74
C PRO A 877 -7.06 17.96 29.80
N ASP A 878 -7.73 17.76 30.92
CA ASP A 878 -7.34 16.81 31.96
C ASP A 878 -7.60 15.37 31.51
N TYR A 879 -6.79 14.43 32.02
CA TYR A 879 -7.03 12.99 31.81
C TYR A 879 -7.78 12.41 33.02
N VAL A 880 -8.94 11.82 32.75
CA VAL A 880 -9.77 11.11 33.73
C VAL A 880 -9.77 9.62 33.37
N ALA A 881 -9.23 8.80 34.27
CA ALA A 881 -9.28 7.35 34.13
C ALA A 881 -10.68 6.84 34.49
N MET A 882 -11.39 6.30 33.51
CA MET A 882 -12.67 5.65 33.65
C MET A 882 -12.52 4.17 34.00
N ALA A 883 -13.43 3.65 34.83
CA ALA A 883 -13.63 2.21 34.95
C ALA A 883 -14.25 1.68 33.65
N ARG A 884 -13.82 0.50 33.17
CA ARG A 884 -14.48 -0.15 32.02
C ARG A 884 -15.95 -0.41 32.38
N PRO A 885 -16.93 -0.07 31.53
CA PRO A 885 -18.32 -0.41 31.77
C PRO A 885 -18.48 -1.91 31.95
N ASP A 886 -19.32 -2.34 32.89
CA ASP A 886 -19.73 -3.74 32.98
C ASP A 886 -20.47 -4.11 31.70
N GLU A 887 -20.06 -5.19 31.04
CA GLU A 887 -20.67 -5.67 29.80
C GLU A 887 -22.16 -5.98 30.05
N LYS A 888 -23.04 -5.02 29.76
CA LYS A 888 -24.49 -5.24 29.77
C LYS A 888 -24.91 -5.93 28.47
N GLY A 889 -24.92 -7.26 28.51
CA GLY A 889 -25.65 -8.14 27.59
C GLY A 889 -24.80 -8.65 26.42
N THR A 890 -24.17 -9.81 26.57
CA THR A 890 -24.88 -11.07 26.31
C THR A 890 -24.96 -11.95 27.57
N ARG A 891 -26.16 -12.47 27.83
CA ARG A 891 -26.56 -13.21 29.03
C ARG A 891 -25.60 -14.33 29.45
N GLY A 892 -25.08 -14.22 30.68
CA GLY A 892 -24.88 -15.34 31.60
C GLY A 892 -23.55 -15.34 32.38
N GLY A 893 -23.61 -15.22 33.70
CA GLY A 893 -22.63 -15.76 34.65
C GLY A 893 -21.55 -14.78 35.14
N MET A 894 -21.48 -14.67 36.48
CA MET A 894 -20.43 -14.05 37.29
C MET A 894 -19.03 -14.27 36.68
N ARG A 895 -18.38 -13.20 36.20
CA ARG A 895 -17.02 -13.26 35.65
C ARG A 895 -16.03 -12.74 36.70
N THR A 896 -15.10 -13.60 37.08
CA THR A 896 -13.92 -13.26 37.86
C THR A 896 -13.12 -12.16 37.18
N TYR A 897 -12.73 -11.17 37.96
CA TYR A 897 -12.08 -9.94 37.50
C TYR A 897 -10.76 -9.75 38.24
N LEU A 898 -9.70 -9.45 37.47
CA LEU A 898 -8.39 -9.08 38.00
C LEU A 898 -8.03 -7.62 37.73
N GLY A 899 -8.67 -6.95 36.78
CA GLY A 899 -8.31 -5.58 36.37
C GLY A 899 -6.97 -5.46 35.64
N THR A 900 -6.51 -6.54 35.01
CA THR A 900 -5.41 -6.51 34.05
C THR A 900 -5.88 -5.98 32.69
N ILE A 901 -5.07 -5.20 31.99
CA ILE A 901 -5.35 -4.73 30.63
C ILE A 901 -4.36 -5.40 29.68
N PRO A 902 -4.80 -6.43 28.91
CA PRO A 902 -3.92 -7.10 27.96
C PRO A 902 -3.53 -6.21 26.78
N ASP A 903 -2.33 -6.43 26.25
CA ASP A 903 -1.85 -5.86 25.00
C ASP A 903 -2.11 -6.86 23.86
N TYR A 904 -2.99 -6.49 22.92
CA TYR A 904 -3.41 -7.33 21.80
C TYR A 904 -2.51 -7.16 20.56
N SER A 905 -1.55 -6.22 20.62
CA SER A 905 -0.83 -5.72 19.44
C SER A 905 0.57 -6.34 19.23
N GLN A 906 0.97 -7.35 20.01
CA GLN A 906 2.31 -7.96 19.94
C GLN A 906 2.29 -9.42 19.50
N GLY A 907 3.30 -9.79 18.68
CA GLY A 907 3.60 -11.14 18.19
C GLY A 907 4.20 -12.10 19.25
N ASP A 908 5.23 -12.87 18.87
CA ASP A 908 5.78 -14.11 19.47
C ASP A 908 6.22 -14.12 20.96
N VAL A 909 5.65 -13.30 21.84
CA VAL A 909 5.93 -13.30 23.29
C VAL A 909 5.16 -14.43 23.96
N VAL A 910 5.90 -15.37 24.58
CA VAL A 910 5.30 -16.44 25.39
C VAL A 910 4.74 -15.86 26.70
N GLY A 911 3.41 -15.80 26.80
CA GLY A 911 2.65 -15.27 27.94
C GLY A 911 1.63 -14.20 27.54
N VAL A 912 1.16 -13.42 28.50
CA VAL A 912 0.21 -12.32 28.25
C VAL A 912 0.80 -10.99 28.68
N LYS A 913 1.22 -10.18 27.71
CA LYS A 913 1.70 -8.83 27.98
C LYS A 913 0.54 -7.91 28.39
N LEU A 914 0.77 -7.08 29.40
CA LEU A 914 -0.18 -6.10 29.88
C LEU A 914 0.18 -4.70 29.38
N SER A 915 -0.76 -4.02 28.72
CA SER A 915 -0.66 -2.58 28.43
C SER A 915 -0.89 -1.73 29.68
N GLY A 916 -1.56 -2.28 30.69
CA GLY A 916 -1.82 -1.59 31.95
C GLY A 916 -2.56 -2.44 32.98
N VAL A 917 -2.89 -1.82 34.11
CA VAL A 917 -3.78 -2.36 35.15
C VAL A 917 -4.76 -1.28 35.61
N THR A 918 -6.00 -1.67 35.90
CA THR A 918 -7.01 -0.77 36.45
C THR A 918 -6.66 -0.44 37.90
N LYS A 919 -6.55 0.85 38.23
CA LYS A 919 -6.22 1.32 39.58
C LYS A 919 -7.25 0.84 40.61
N GLY A 920 -6.80 0.30 41.74
CA GLY A 920 -7.65 -0.24 42.80
C GLY A 920 -8.22 -1.64 42.55
N ALA A 921 -8.00 -2.21 41.36
CA ALA A 921 -8.41 -3.57 41.04
C ALA A 921 -7.46 -4.63 41.65
N PRO A 922 -7.85 -5.93 41.68
CA PRO A 922 -7.02 -6.98 42.27
C PRO A 922 -5.57 -7.04 41.78
N ALA A 923 -5.33 -6.83 40.48
CA ALA A 923 -3.99 -6.86 39.89
C ALA A 923 -3.14 -5.67 40.35
N ASP A 924 -3.71 -4.47 40.43
CA ASP A 924 -3.04 -3.28 40.95
C ASP A 924 -2.69 -3.46 42.45
N LYS A 925 -3.64 -3.98 43.25
CA LYS A 925 -3.42 -4.32 44.67
C LYS A 925 -2.35 -5.40 44.86
N ALA A 926 -2.27 -6.37 43.95
CA ALA A 926 -1.25 -7.41 43.95
C ALA A 926 0.13 -6.92 43.46
N GLY A 927 0.24 -5.69 42.95
CA GLY A 927 1.50 -5.11 42.48
C GLY A 927 1.88 -5.47 41.04
N VAL A 928 0.93 -5.99 40.26
CA VAL A 928 1.05 -6.17 38.80
C VAL A 928 1.04 -4.80 38.13
N LYS A 929 1.85 -4.60 37.09
CA LYS A 929 2.03 -3.30 36.42
C LYS A 929 1.84 -3.43 34.90
N GLY A 930 1.54 -2.32 34.24
CA GLY A 930 1.71 -2.22 32.78
C GLY A 930 3.15 -2.57 32.39
N GLY A 931 3.31 -3.29 31.28
CA GLY A 931 4.58 -3.85 30.79
C GLY A 931 4.92 -5.24 31.34
N ASP A 932 4.17 -5.78 32.31
CA ASP A 932 4.36 -7.16 32.78
C ASP A 932 3.86 -8.19 31.76
N ILE A 933 4.53 -9.34 31.66
CA ILE A 933 4.07 -10.50 30.89
C ILE A 933 3.61 -11.60 31.86
N ILE A 934 2.32 -11.88 31.94
CA ILE A 934 1.79 -12.98 32.77
C ILE A 934 2.17 -14.31 32.12
N VAL A 935 2.95 -15.13 32.84
CA VAL A 935 3.42 -16.44 32.37
C VAL A 935 2.69 -17.60 33.04
N SER A 936 2.07 -17.36 34.20
CA SER A 936 1.21 -18.34 34.87
C SER A 936 0.16 -17.66 35.74
N LEU A 937 -1.03 -18.27 35.83
CA LEU A 937 -2.12 -17.85 36.71
C LEU A 937 -2.78 -19.11 37.32
N SER A 938 -2.99 -19.12 38.63
CA SER A 938 -3.58 -20.25 39.37
C SER A 938 -2.90 -21.60 39.09
N GLY A 939 -1.57 -21.59 38.99
CA GLY A 939 -0.75 -22.78 38.71
C GLY A 939 -0.82 -23.27 37.25
N LYS A 940 -1.60 -22.62 36.38
CA LYS A 940 -1.68 -22.94 34.95
C LYS A 940 -0.70 -22.06 34.18
N GLU A 941 0.10 -22.67 33.30
CA GLU A 941 0.97 -21.92 32.38
C GLU A 941 0.16 -21.23 31.29
N LEU A 942 0.55 -20.00 30.96
CA LEU A 942 -0.07 -19.18 29.91
C LEU A 942 0.94 -18.98 28.78
N LYS A 943 0.55 -19.34 27.55
CA LYS A 943 1.36 -19.09 26.35
C LYS A 943 0.86 -17.89 25.55
N ASN A 944 -0.44 -17.60 25.62
CA ASN A 944 -1.08 -16.51 24.87
C ASN A 944 -2.30 -15.95 25.62
N ILE A 945 -2.92 -14.93 25.04
CA ILE A 945 -4.07 -14.22 25.62
C ILE A 945 -5.30 -15.09 25.86
N TYR A 946 -5.54 -16.09 25.02
CA TYR A 946 -6.68 -16.97 25.17
C TYR A 946 -6.53 -17.88 26.39
N ASP A 947 -5.33 -18.40 26.64
CA ASP A 947 -5.05 -19.15 27.86
C ASP A 947 -5.43 -18.31 29.09
N TYR A 948 -5.09 -17.03 29.08
CA TYR A 948 -5.42 -16.12 30.17
C TYR A 948 -6.92 -15.89 30.33
N THR A 949 -7.68 -15.62 29.27
CA THR A 949 -9.14 -15.41 29.37
C THR A 949 -9.86 -16.65 29.88
N TYR A 950 -9.42 -17.84 29.46
CA TYR A 950 -9.99 -19.10 29.92
C TYR A 950 -9.63 -19.41 31.37
N VAL A 951 -8.38 -19.20 31.77
CA VAL A 951 -7.95 -19.41 33.16
C VAL A 951 -8.60 -18.38 34.09
N LEU A 952 -8.72 -17.14 33.65
CA LEU A 952 -9.43 -16.08 34.36
C LEU A 952 -10.87 -16.50 34.66
N GLY A 953 -11.62 -16.97 33.66
CA GLY A 953 -13.01 -17.42 33.83
C GLY A 953 -13.21 -18.64 34.73
N ALA A 954 -12.14 -19.38 35.05
CA ALA A 954 -12.17 -20.53 35.96
C ALA A 954 -11.74 -20.20 37.40
N LEU A 955 -11.29 -18.97 37.67
CA LEU A 955 -10.96 -18.53 39.01
C LEU A 955 -12.22 -18.48 39.89
N LYS A 956 -12.02 -18.61 41.20
CA LYS A 956 -13.08 -18.35 42.18
C LYS A 956 -12.90 -16.95 42.75
N VAL A 957 -14.02 -16.24 42.88
CA VAL A 957 -14.08 -14.93 43.53
C VAL A 957 -13.71 -15.08 45.01
N ASP A 958 -12.94 -14.12 45.53
CA ASP A 958 -12.49 -14.01 46.92
C ASP A 958 -11.57 -15.14 47.43
N GLU A 959 -11.10 -16.02 46.53
CA GLU A 959 -10.12 -17.07 46.85
C GLU A 959 -8.71 -16.65 46.40
N GLU A 960 -7.76 -16.52 47.33
CA GLU A 960 -6.38 -16.16 47.02
C GLU A 960 -5.74 -17.17 46.07
N THR A 961 -5.11 -16.69 45.00
CA THR A 961 -4.40 -17.50 44.02
C THR A 961 -3.05 -16.88 43.65
N GLU A 962 -2.21 -17.64 42.95
CA GLU A 962 -0.88 -17.19 42.50
C GLU A 962 -0.94 -16.65 41.06
N ILE A 963 -0.26 -15.52 40.83
CA ILE A 963 0.03 -14.99 39.50
C ILE A 963 1.54 -14.79 39.33
N LYS A 964 2.11 -15.35 38.26
CA LYS A 964 3.53 -15.18 37.90
C LYS A 964 3.66 -14.24 36.72
N VAL A 965 4.42 -13.16 36.91
CA VAL A 965 4.68 -12.15 35.88
C VAL A 965 6.16 -12.04 35.57
N LYS A 966 6.51 -11.88 34.29
CA LYS A 966 7.86 -11.59 33.83
C LYS A 966 8.01 -10.07 33.65
N ARG A 967 8.87 -9.46 34.46
CA ARG A 967 9.16 -8.02 34.46
C ARG A 967 10.64 -7.81 34.19
N LYS A 968 10.98 -7.08 33.12
CA LYS A 968 12.38 -6.83 32.70
C LYS A 968 13.22 -8.12 32.66
N GLY A 969 12.63 -9.20 32.13
CA GLY A 969 13.29 -10.50 31.99
C GLY A 969 13.22 -11.44 33.21
N LYS A 970 12.85 -10.97 34.41
CA LYS A 970 12.78 -11.79 35.64
C LYS A 970 11.35 -12.21 35.96
N VAL A 971 11.15 -13.45 36.38
CA VAL A 971 9.85 -13.98 36.82
C VAL A 971 9.62 -13.63 38.29
N ILE A 972 8.46 -13.07 38.61
CA ILE A 972 8.03 -12.63 39.93
C ILE A 972 6.70 -13.35 40.26
N SER A 973 6.62 -14.06 41.38
CA SER A 973 5.37 -14.60 41.93
C SER A 973 4.69 -13.54 42.80
N LEU A 974 3.40 -13.32 42.58
CA LEU A 974 2.55 -12.44 43.36
C LEU A 974 1.29 -13.21 43.80
N LYS A 975 0.74 -12.83 44.95
CA LYS A 975 -0.55 -13.32 45.44
C LYS A 975 -1.64 -12.35 44.99
N ILE A 976 -2.72 -12.88 44.45
CA ILE A 976 -3.84 -12.09 43.93
C ILE A 976 -5.16 -12.69 44.42
N VAL A 977 -6.08 -11.84 44.83
CA VAL A 977 -7.44 -12.23 45.26
C VAL A 977 -8.42 -11.75 44.18
N PRO A 978 -8.91 -12.65 43.31
CA PRO A 978 -9.84 -12.27 42.24
C PRO A 978 -11.14 -11.74 42.83
N SER A 979 -11.70 -10.67 42.29
CA SER A 979 -12.99 -10.15 42.71
C SER A 979 -14.08 -10.53 41.70
N SER A 980 -15.36 -10.43 42.10
CA SER A 980 -16.45 -10.40 41.12
C SER A 980 -16.48 -9.01 40.46
N ARG A 981 -17.03 -8.95 39.25
CA ARG A 981 -17.29 -7.70 38.52
C ARG A 981 -18.77 -7.26 38.67
N ASP A 982 -19.39 -7.62 39.78
CA ASP A 982 -20.76 -7.19 40.12
C ASP A 982 -20.77 -5.84 40.86
#